data_AF-A0A6M0F8Y4-F1
#
_entry.id   AF-A0A6M0F8Y4-F1
#
_cell.length_a   1.000
_cell.length_b   1.000
_cell.length_c   1.000
_cell.angle_alpha   90.00
_cell.angle_beta   90.00
_cell.angle_gamma   90.00
#
_symmetry.space_group_name_H-M   'P 1'
#
loop_
_entity.id
_entity.type
_entity.pdbx_description
1 polymer ?
#
loop_
_entity_poly.entity_id
_entity_poly.type
_entity_poly.pdbx_seq_one_letter_code
_entity_poly.pdbx_strand_id
1 'polypeptide(L)'
;NNLLQARQHIARLWLKIPESKLEIAFSGLLGKVHRHLLTTDVRFHEPTSGEQRWLAEVVSILNQRPRHSQHISRLLAIMPYYRADQIGPHTLDITLVPSWLRTNYLQYLLTTPTFFSQIGEAGNYQRYYQALVSYLHHLFVQNPNGASDMLERKTLASQFQQHGNFIPLYFNEANLKKTYVQRAEILSQLLTQKGYALDYELSMPPAHRKKVRLGVLAANFLPSAETFAALPFYEYLSRDFEVILYSLQQTDHPLEHYCASCASGFYRLPDGMAERVSFLRSQDIDILLIATNVTAVANDICLLALHRLARIQLTSGGSVVTTGMPHMDYYISGQLTDLGENAQDHYCETLLRLEGTAHCFSYGEQPPQTTVSVERAKIDRTTVNRQSLNIPESSIVFTSGANLFKITPELLEMWVSIIVSVPQSVLMLFPYGPNWSRNYPKISFTKLLEQRFHSQGIAPECLRIVDPEPVLNRDELKVYFQMADIYLDSTPFSGTTSLIEPLEVGLPIVSYQGQYFRSAMGAAILKSLDLHDLVGASFEEYIQKAIALGTNEQFRAQIKHQVRVAMSQKPTVLDSRIYAAQIGDLFNKLFMDKLSQSLCEILRLRAINLIAFPDWQQSEDRLLKDLMELVWAIAHHPNQESMTLLLVLDGTVVDAEGASLALSSVAMNLMMEDDDTTAYEELEISLVEELGPAQWQVLFHQIQGRIILKKENQDVIAAANAYNLPASKIETLATLFC
;
A
#
# COMPACT_ATOMS: atom_id res chain seq x y z
N ASN A 1 -37.21 14.76 10.68
CA ASN A 1 -37.94 16.04 10.50
C ASN A 1 -37.20 17.27 11.02
N ASN A 2 -36.61 17.27 12.22
CA ASN A 2 -35.94 18.46 12.77
C ASN A 2 -34.70 18.92 11.95
N LEU A 3 -33.84 17.99 11.49
CA LEU A 3 -32.63 18.35 10.71
C LEU A 3 -32.93 18.93 9.32
N LEU A 4 -33.94 18.43 8.60
CA LEU A 4 -34.32 18.95 7.28
C LEU A 4 -34.93 20.36 7.38
N GLN A 5 -35.71 20.61 8.44
CA GLN A 5 -36.22 21.95 8.74
C GLN A 5 -35.08 22.90 9.14
N ALA A 6 -34.13 22.43 9.96
CA ALA A 6 -32.93 23.19 10.30
C ALA A 6 -32.12 23.53 9.04
N ARG A 7 -31.91 22.57 8.13
CA ARG A 7 -31.25 22.79 6.82
C ARG A 7 -31.89 23.93 6.04
N GLN A 8 -33.21 23.91 5.87
CA GLN A 8 -33.95 24.97 5.18
C GLN A 8 -33.83 26.31 5.88
N HIS A 9 -33.97 26.32 7.21
CA HIS A 9 -33.92 27.56 7.99
C HIS A 9 -32.54 28.22 7.91
N ILE A 10 -31.47 27.45 8.09
CA ILE A 10 -30.08 27.92 8.02
C ILE A 10 -29.77 28.48 6.62
N ALA A 11 -30.18 27.78 5.56
CA ALA A 11 -29.98 28.26 4.19
C ALA A 11 -30.66 29.61 3.94
N ARG A 12 -31.91 29.79 4.40
CA ARG A 12 -32.62 31.07 4.29
C ARG A 12 -31.98 32.19 5.11
N LEU A 13 -31.40 31.87 6.26
CA LEU A 13 -30.69 32.87 7.07
C LEU A 13 -29.44 33.38 6.35
N TRP A 14 -28.64 32.49 5.74
CA TRP A 14 -27.46 32.90 4.98
C TRP A 14 -27.77 33.88 3.84
N LEU A 15 -28.85 33.63 3.10
CA LEU A 15 -29.29 34.50 2.00
C LEU A 15 -29.73 35.90 2.45
N LYS A 16 -30.13 36.07 3.72
CA LYS A 16 -30.60 37.36 4.27
C LYS A 16 -29.48 38.22 4.85
N ILE A 17 -28.30 37.65 5.10
CA ILE A 17 -27.19 38.35 5.73
C ILE A 17 -26.43 39.16 4.67
N PRO A 18 -26.24 40.48 4.85
CA PRO A 18 -25.39 41.29 3.97
C PRO A 18 -23.95 40.77 3.96
N GLU A 19 -23.26 40.85 2.82
CA GLU A 19 -21.89 40.30 2.68
C GLU A 19 -20.91 40.84 3.74
N SER A 20 -21.01 42.13 4.09
CA SER A 20 -20.18 42.77 5.12
C SER A 20 -20.37 42.20 6.54
N LYS A 21 -21.42 41.43 6.79
CA LYS A 21 -21.72 40.81 8.09
C LYS A 21 -21.53 39.29 8.11
N LEU A 22 -21.15 38.68 6.98
CA LEU A 22 -21.02 37.22 6.87
C LEU A 22 -19.96 36.66 7.81
N GLU A 23 -18.79 37.31 7.90
CA GLU A 23 -17.69 36.86 8.77
C GLU A 23 -18.11 36.80 10.25
N ILE A 24 -18.77 37.86 10.72
CA ILE A 24 -19.28 37.94 12.10
C ILE A 24 -20.34 36.86 12.33
N ALA A 25 -21.26 36.67 11.39
CA ALA A 25 -22.30 35.65 11.50
C ALA A 25 -21.74 34.21 11.48
N PHE A 26 -20.71 33.97 10.66
CA PHE A 26 -20.04 32.68 10.56
C PHE A 26 -19.14 32.37 11.77
N SER A 27 -18.59 33.39 12.41
CA SER A 27 -17.87 33.26 13.67
C SER A 27 -18.82 33.03 14.86
N GLY A 28 -20.05 33.52 14.75
CA GLY A 28 -21.10 33.39 15.76
C GLY A 28 -21.83 32.04 15.80
N LEU A 29 -23.00 32.03 16.47
CA LEU A 29 -23.82 30.82 16.66
C LEU A 29 -24.29 30.22 15.32
N LEU A 30 -24.69 31.05 14.35
CA LEU A 30 -25.17 30.59 13.05
C LEU A 30 -24.11 29.75 12.33
N GLY A 31 -22.86 30.23 12.28
CA GLY A 31 -21.77 29.47 11.68
C GLY A 31 -21.40 28.21 12.45
N LYS A 32 -21.48 28.21 13.79
CA LYS A 32 -21.31 26.97 14.59
C LYS A 32 -22.37 25.92 14.23
N VAL A 33 -23.63 26.31 14.17
CA VAL A 33 -24.74 25.42 13.77
C VAL A 33 -24.56 24.96 12.33
N HIS A 34 -24.18 25.85 11.42
CA HIS A 34 -23.91 25.51 10.03
C HIS A 34 -22.79 24.46 9.90
N ARG A 35 -21.64 24.66 10.57
CA ARG A 35 -20.54 23.69 10.55
C ARG A 35 -20.97 22.33 11.12
N HIS A 36 -21.72 22.30 12.23
CA HIS A 36 -22.24 21.06 12.77
C HIS A 36 -23.24 20.37 11.82
N LEU A 37 -24.08 21.15 11.14
CA LEU A 37 -25.01 20.60 10.15
C LEU A 37 -24.27 19.90 9.00
N LEU A 38 -23.13 20.44 8.55
CA LEU A 38 -22.29 19.82 7.51
C LEU A 38 -21.63 18.49 7.94
N THR A 39 -21.50 18.24 9.25
CA THR A 39 -21.00 16.95 9.77
C THR A 39 -22.10 15.91 9.93
N THR A 40 -23.36 16.26 9.66
CA THR A 40 -24.50 15.32 9.68
C THR A 40 -24.79 14.75 8.29
N ASP A 41 -25.63 13.72 8.25
CA ASP A 41 -26.07 13.10 7.00
C ASP A 41 -27.12 13.91 6.22
N VAL A 42 -27.48 15.11 6.68
CA VAL A 42 -28.56 15.92 6.09
C VAL A 42 -28.35 16.24 4.60
N ARG A 43 -27.08 16.24 4.16
CA ARG A 43 -26.64 16.49 2.78
C ARG A 43 -26.96 15.33 1.84
N PHE A 44 -27.11 14.13 2.39
CA PHE A 44 -27.42 12.91 1.63
C PHE A 44 -28.93 12.64 1.55
N HIS A 45 -29.75 13.50 2.16
CA HIS A 45 -31.20 13.45 2.00
C HIS A 45 -31.63 14.25 0.78
N GLU A 46 -32.41 13.61 -0.10
CA GLU A 46 -32.95 14.24 -1.30
C GLU A 46 -33.67 15.57 -0.99
N PRO A 47 -33.38 16.64 -1.76
CA PRO A 47 -34.16 17.86 -1.68
C PRO A 47 -35.58 17.64 -2.20
N THR A 48 -36.55 18.31 -1.59
CA THR A 48 -37.94 18.35 -2.09
C THR A 48 -38.00 18.99 -3.49
N SER A 49 -39.04 18.73 -4.27
CA SER A 49 -39.18 19.30 -5.63
C SER A 49 -39.12 20.84 -5.66
N GLY A 50 -39.60 21.50 -4.59
CA GLY A 50 -39.48 22.95 -4.44
C GLY A 50 -38.05 23.41 -4.17
N GLU A 51 -37.30 22.66 -3.35
CA GLU A 51 -35.88 22.93 -3.10
C GLU A 51 -35.02 22.68 -4.34
N GLN A 52 -35.30 21.61 -5.10
CA GLN A 52 -34.55 21.26 -6.32
C GLN A 52 -34.52 22.42 -7.34
N ARG A 53 -35.67 23.08 -7.57
CA ARG A 53 -35.76 24.21 -8.50
C ARG A 53 -34.90 25.39 -8.05
N TRP A 54 -35.00 25.76 -6.77
CA TRP A 54 -34.19 26.83 -6.18
C TRP A 54 -32.69 26.48 -6.21
N LEU A 55 -32.34 25.24 -5.87
CA LEU A 55 -30.97 24.76 -5.90
C LEU A 55 -30.37 24.82 -7.31
N ALA A 56 -31.12 24.42 -8.34
CA ALA A 56 -30.67 24.50 -9.73
C ALA A 56 -30.38 25.94 -10.16
N GLU A 57 -31.22 26.90 -9.77
CA GLU A 57 -30.99 28.33 -10.02
C GLU A 57 -29.72 28.81 -9.31
N VAL A 58 -29.53 28.47 -8.04
CA VAL A 58 -28.34 28.89 -7.27
C VAL A 58 -27.06 28.26 -7.85
N VAL A 59 -27.08 26.98 -8.20
CA VAL A 59 -25.93 26.31 -8.84
C VAL A 59 -25.60 26.94 -10.19
N SER A 60 -26.60 27.28 -11.00
CA SER A 60 -26.39 28.02 -12.24
C SER A 60 -25.71 29.37 -12.02
N ILE A 61 -26.09 30.10 -10.97
CA ILE A 61 -25.46 31.38 -10.62
C ILE A 61 -24.01 31.19 -10.13
N LEU A 62 -23.75 30.17 -9.29
CA LEU A 62 -22.40 29.88 -8.78
C LEU A 62 -21.45 29.40 -9.88
N ASN A 63 -21.97 28.80 -10.96
CA ASN A 63 -21.18 28.42 -12.12
C ASN A 63 -20.91 29.59 -13.10
N GLN A 64 -21.49 30.77 -12.87
CA GLN A 64 -21.13 32.00 -13.58
C GLN A 64 -19.97 32.70 -12.85
N ARG A 65 -19.11 33.45 -13.58
CA ARG A 65 -17.92 34.10 -12.98
C ARG A 65 -18.27 34.91 -11.71
N PRO A 66 -17.40 34.94 -10.69
CA PRO A 66 -17.63 35.60 -9.40
C PRO A 66 -17.61 37.13 -9.53
N ARG A 67 -18.66 37.69 -10.14
CA ARG A 67 -18.93 39.14 -10.23
C ARG A 67 -20.32 39.49 -9.70
N HIS A 68 -21.05 38.52 -9.15
CA HIS A 68 -22.38 38.73 -8.58
C HIS A 68 -22.31 38.99 -7.08
N SER A 69 -23.06 40.00 -6.62
CA SER A 69 -23.34 40.20 -5.20
C SER A 69 -24.00 38.95 -4.61
N GLN A 70 -23.63 38.59 -3.38
CA GLN A 70 -24.10 37.45 -2.59
C GLN A 70 -23.54 36.06 -2.98
N HIS A 71 -22.37 35.98 -3.64
CA HIS A 71 -21.78 34.68 -4.02
C HIS A 71 -21.51 33.79 -2.78
N ILE A 72 -20.91 34.36 -1.73
CA ILE A 72 -20.58 33.62 -0.50
C ILE A 72 -21.83 33.23 0.29
N SER A 73 -22.83 34.11 0.37
CA SER A 73 -24.12 33.79 1.02
C SER A 73 -24.83 32.62 0.33
N ARG A 74 -24.81 32.58 -1.02
CA ARG A 74 -25.39 31.48 -1.80
C ARG A 74 -24.63 30.18 -1.60
N LEU A 75 -23.30 30.23 -1.60
CA LEU A 75 -22.46 29.06 -1.31
C LEU A 75 -22.80 28.47 0.07
N LEU A 76 -22.77 29.29 1.12
CA LEU A 76 -23.14 28.87 2.49
C LEU A 76 -24.57 28.32 2.57
N ALA A 77 -25.50 28.83 1.75
CA ALA A 77 -26.87 28.35 1.72
C ALA A 77 -27.00 26.94 1.10
N ILE A 78 -26.15 26.58 0.13
CA ILE A 78 -26.25 25.28 -0.58
C ILE A 78 -25.31 24.20 -0.07
N MET A 79 -24.24 24.52 0.66
CA MET A 79 -23.34 23.51 1.26
C MET A 79 -24.06 22.42 2.09
N PRO A 80 -25.18 22.71 2.78
CA PRO A 80 -25.98 21.69 3.48
C PRO A 80 -26.84 20.80 2.57
N TYR A 81 -26.93 21.10 1.27
CA TYR A 81 -27.76 20.40 0.28
C TYR A 81 -26.96 19.57 -0.69
N TYR A 82 -25.81 20.07 -1.14
CA TYR A 82 -24.96 19.38 -2.11
C TYR A 82 -23.55 19.20 -1.58
N ARG A 83 -22.91 18.12 -2.01
CA ARG A 83 -21.45 17.99 -1.94
C ARG A 83 -20.81 18.85 -3.02
N ALA A 84 -19.54 19.18 -2.83
CA ALA A 84 -18.81 20.01 -3.77
C ALA A 84 -18.74 19.41 -5.18
N ASP A 85 -18.62 18.09 -5.30
CA ASP A 85 -18.59 17.37 -6.57
C ASP A 85 -19.92 17.41 -7.35
N GLN A 86 -21.03 17.81 -6.70
CA GLN A 86 -22.36 17.91 -7.32
C GLN A 86 -22.70 19.33 -7.81
N ILE A 87 -21.86 20.34 -7.53
CA ILE A 87 -22.13 21.75 -7.88
C ILE A 87 -21.48 22.13 -9.21
N GLY A 88 -20.19 21.84 -9.38
CA GLY A 88 -19.43 22.18 -10.60
C GLY A 88 -17.95 22.50 -10.36
N PRO A 89 -17.15 22.63 -11.43
CA PRO A 89 -15.68 22.72 -11.36
C PRO A 89 -15.17 24.04 -10.76
N HIS A 90 -15.93 25.13 -10.84
CA HIS A 90 -15.55 26.43 -10.26
C HIS A 90 -15.48 26.41 -8.73
N THR A 91 -16.04 25.40 -8.08
CA THR A 91 -15.95 25.22 -6.62
C THR A 91 -14.55 24.86 -6.14
N LEU A 92 -13.67 24.37 -7.01
CA LEU A 92 -12.33 23.95 -6.62
C LEU A 92 -11.42 25.10 -6.19
N ASP A 93 -11.65 26.31 -6.71
CA ASP A 93 -10.76 27.45 -6.44
C ASP A 93 -11.02 28.05 -5.06
N ILE A 94 -10.22 27.63 -4.07
CA ILE A 94 -10.28 28.12 -2.68
C ILE A 94 -9.95 29.61 -2.56
N THR A 95 -9.29 30.20 -3.57
CA THR A 95 -8.96 31.63 -3.55
C THR A 95 -10.18 32.51 -3.76
N LEU A 96 -11.28 31.96 -4.31
CA LEU A 96 -12.55 32.66 -4.53
C LEU A 96 -13.37 32.86 -3.24
N VAL A 97 -13.01 32.20 -2.15
CA VAL A 97 -13.64 32.43 -0.84
C VAL A 97 -12.75 33.30 0.06
N PRO A 98 -13.35 34.14 0.94
CA PRO A 98 -12.61 34.94 1.90
C PRO A 98 -11.72 34.08 2.81
N SER A 99 -10.59 34.62 3.27
CA SER A 99 -9.62 33.91 4.12
C SER A 99 -10.24 33.27 5.36
N TRP A 100 -11.18 33.96 6.02
CA TRP A 100 -11.90 33.44 7.19
C TRP A 100 -12.73 32.17 6.92
N LEU A 101 -13.05 31.85 5.66
CA LEU A 101 -13.84 30.67 5.27
C LEU A 101 -12.98 29.53 4.71
N ARG A 102 -11.77 29.80 4.22
CA ARG A 102 -10.97 28.85 3.42
C ARG A 102 -10.77 27.50 4.09
N THR A 103 -10.40 27.47 5.37
CA THR A 103 -10.22 26.23 6.13
C THR A 103 -11.48 25.35 6.14
N ASN A 104 -12.64 25.94 6.46
CA ASN A 104 -13.90 25.20 6.46
C ASN A 104 -14.40 24.86 5.06
N TYR A 105 -14.07 25.69 4.07
CA TYR A 105 -14.37 25.40 2.70
C TYR A 105 -13.57 24.22 2.17
N LEU A 106 -12.27 24.12 2.49
CA LEU A 106 -11.46 22.95 2.15
C LEU A 106 -12.01 21.67 2.78
N GLN A 107 -12.42 21.70 4.06
CA GLN A 107 -13.10 20.56 4.69
C GLN A 107 -14.36 20.15 3.93
N TYR A 108 -15.11 21.13 3.43
CA TYR A 108 -16.29 20.86 2.60
C TYR A 108 -15.93 20.24 1.25
N LEU A 109 -14.88 20.72 0.57
CA LEU A 109 -14.36 20.13 -0.68
C LEU A 109 -13.90 18.68 -0.49
N LEU A 110 -13.31 18.36 0.68
CA LEU A 110 -12.82 17.02 1.02
C LEU A 110 -13.91 16.06 1.49
N THR A 111 -15.17 16.49 1.52
CA THR A 111 -16.29 15.61 1.88
C THR A 111 -16.36 14.41 0.93
N THR A 112 -16.59 13.23 1.51
CA THR A 112 -16.82 11.98 0.79
C THR A 112 -18.31 11.62 0.72
N PRO A 113 -18.73 10.89 -0.34
CA PRO A 113 -20.06 10.28 -0.40
C PRO A 113 -20.21 9.19 0.66
N THR A 114 -21.40 9.06 1.26
CA THR A 114 -21.69 7.93 2.17
C THR A 114 -21.84 6.61 1.41
N PHE A 115 -22.42 6.67 0.21
CA PHE A 115 -22.46 5.63 -0.82
C PHE A 115 -22.83 6.30 -2.15
N PHE A 116 -22.65 5.60 -3.26
CA PHE A 116 -23.09 6.03 -4.59
C PHE A 116 -24.50 5.48 -4.86
N SER A 117 -25.40 6.30 -5.39
CA SER A 117 -26.81 5.95 -5.60
C SER A 117 -27.24 5.93 -7.08
N GLN A 118 -26.43 6.52 -7.96
CA GLN A 118 -26.67 6.55 -9.40
C GLN A 118 -25.45 6.08 -10.21
N ILE A 119 -25.73 5.42 -11.34
CA ILE A 119 -24.70 4.98 -12.29
C ILE A 119 -23.84 6.17 -12.72
N GLY A 120 -22.53 5.97 -12.74
CA GLY A 120 -21.53 6.97 -13.12
C GLY A 120 -21.08 7.88 -11.98
N GLU A 121 -21.74 7.87 -10.81
CA GLU A 121 -21.34 8.75 -9.69
C GLU A 121 -19.93 8.45 -9.17
N ALA A 122 -19.53 7.18 -9.10
CA ALA A 122 -18.19 6.81 -8.66
C ALA A 122 -17.10 7.37 -9.60
N GLY A 123 -17.34 7.30 -10.92
CA GLY A 123 -16.45 7.89 -11.92
C GLY A 123 -16.48 9.42 -11.94
N ASN A 124 -17.64 10.04 -11.70
CA ASN A 124 -17.74 11.50 -11.53
C ASN A 124 -16.94 11.98 -10.31
N TYR A 125 -17.11 11.29 -9.17
CA TYR A 125 -16.40 11.61 -7.93
C TYR A 125 -14.90 11.41 -8.08
N GLN A 126 -14.46 10.34 -8.75
CA GLN A 126 -13.05 10.10 -9.04
C GLN A 126 -12.43 11.28 -9.81
N ARG A 127 -13.07 11.73 -10.89
CA ARG A 127 -12.59 12.87 -11.69
C ARG A 127 -12.56 14.18 -10.89
N TYR A 128 -13.60 14.43 -10.09
CA TYR A 128 -13.65 15.58 -9.19
C TYR A 128 -12.48 15.56 -8.20
N TYR A 129 -12.28 14.45 -7.50
CA TYR A 129 -11.29 14.36 -6.43
C TYR A 129 -9.86 14.40 -6.99
N GLN A 130 -9.63 13.80 -8.16
CA GLN A 130 -8.36 13.95 -8.88
C GLN A 130 -8.09 15.42 -9.24
N ALA A 131 -9.10 16.14 -9.74
CA ALA A 131 -8.96 17.57 -10.04
C ALA A 131 -8.69 18.39 -8.76
N LEU A 132 -9.35 18.07 -7.64
CA LEU A 132 -9.10 18.68 -6.34
C LEU A 132 -7.66 18.44 -5.87
N VAL A 133 -7.17 17.20 -5.92
CA VAL A 133 -5.79 16.87 -5.53
C VAL A 133 -4.78 17.57 -6.44
N SER A 134 -5.00 17.59 -7.76
CA SER A 134 -4.15 18.34 -8.70
C SER A 134 -4.14 19.84 -8.42
N TYR A 135 -5.29 20.44 -8.08
CA TYR A 135 -5.39 21.84 -7.69
C TYR A 135 -4.61 22.13 -6.40
N LEU A 136 -4.80 21.31 -5.36
CA LEU A 136 -4.10 21.45 -4.08
C LEU A 136 -2.59 21.22 -4.23
N HIS A 137 -2.19 20.28 -5.09
CA HIS A 137 -0.79 20.04 -5.42
C HIS A 137 -0.16 21.27 -6.09
N HIS A 138 -0.86 21.89 -7.05
CA HIS A 138 -0.39 23.13 -7.65
C HIS A 138 -0.25 24.26 -6.61
N LEU A 139 -1.23 24.39 -5.72
CA LEU A 139 -1.26 25.40 -4.66
C LEU A 139 -0.16 25.23 -3.61
N PHE A 140 0.13 23.99 -3.20
CA PHE A 140 1.03 23.71 -2.07
C PHE A 140 2.47 23.39 -2.49
N VAL A 141 2.66 22.81 -3.68
CA VAL A 141 3.96 22.28 -4.13
C VAL A 141 4.52 23.08 -5.31
N GLN A 142 3.73 23.31 -6.37
CA GLN A 142 4.25 23.95 -7.59
C GLN A 142 4.28 25.48 -7.53
N ASN A 143 3.48 26.12 -6.67
CA ASN A 143 3.44 27.57 -6.51
C ASN A 143 3.68 28.01 -5.04
N PRO A 144 4.84 27.67 -4.44
CA PRO A 144 5.14 27.98 -3.05
C PRO A 144 5.40 29.48 -2.79
N ASN A 145 5.40 30.33 -3.82
CA ASN A 145 5.53 31.79 -3.69
C ASN A 145 4.26 32.54 -4.15
N GLY A 146 3.15 31.84 -4.37
CA GLY A 146 1.87 32.46 -4.69
C GLY A 146 1.36 33.41 -3.60
N ALA A 147 0.35 34.23 -3.91
CA ALA A 147 -0.16 35.35 -3.10
C ALA A 147 -0.77 35.00 -1.71
N SER A 148 -0.64 33.75 -1.25
CA SER A 148 -1.11 33.27 0.06
C SER A 148 0.03 33.19 1.08
N ASP A 149 -0.26 33.55 2.32
CA ASP A 149 0.68 33.46 3.44
C ASP A 149 1.18 32.00 3.68
N MET A 150 2.44 31.84 4.08
CA MET A 150 3.05 30.53 4.34
C MET A 150 2.30 29.78 5.45
N LEU A 151 1.89 30.49 6.50
CA LEU A 151 1.13 29.91 7.61
C LEU A 151 -0.26 29.41 7.17
N GLU A 152 -0.92 30.16 6.29
CA GLU A 152 -2.20 29.77 5.71
C GLU A 152 -2.07 28.48 4.90
N ARG A 153 -1.06 28.38 4.02
CA ARG A 153 -0.81 27.15 3.25
C ARG A 153 -0.53 25.95 4.14
N LYS A 154 0.30 26.10 5.17
CA LYS A 154 0.58 25.03 6.13
C LYS A 154 -0.70 24.57 6.86
N THR A 155 -1.58 25.51 7.19
CA THR A 155 -2.88 25.24 7.79
C THR A 155 -3.77 24.45 6.84
N LEU A 156 -3.88 24.87 5.58
CA LEU A 156 -4.68 24.18 4.56
C LEU A 156 -4.13 22.79 4.22
N ALA A 157 -2.82 22.63 4.07
CA ALA A 157 -2.20 21.32 3.88
C ALA A 157 -2.43 20.39 5.09
N SER A 158 -2.44 20.93 6.31
CA SER A 158 -2.81 20.16 7.50
C SER A 158 -4.28 19.72 7.49
N GLN A 159 -5.19 20.57 6.98
CA GLN A 159 -6.59 20.16 6.78
C GLN A 159 -6.72 19.05 5.74
N PHE A 160 -5.97 19.12 4.64
CA PHE A 160 -5.91 18.05 3.64
C PHE A 160 -5.41 16.73 4.25
N GLN A 161 -4.35 16.77 5.04
CA GLN A 161 -3.83 15.59 5.76
C GLN A 161 -4.87 15.01 6.73
N GLN A 162 -5.56 15.85 7.50
CA GLN A 162 -6.52 15.39 8.52
C GLN A 162 -7.85 14.88 7.95
N HIS A 163 -8.34 15.49 6.87
CA HIS A 163 -9.70 15.25 6.34
C HIS A 163 -9.72 14.55 4.98
N GLY A 164 -8.57 14.39 4.33
CA GLY A 164 -8.46 13.65 3.07
C GLY A 164 -8.81 12.18 3.27
N ASN A 165 -9.85 11.72 2.57
CA ASN A 165 -10.28 10.33 2.57
C ASN A 165 -10.41 9.85 1.12
N PHE A 166 -9.57 8.88 0.77
CA PHE A 166 -9.40 8.39 -0.59
C PHE A 166 -10.12 7.06 -0.83
N ILE A 167 -10.81 6.51 0.20
CA ILE A 167 -11.55 5.25 0.09
C ILE A 167 -12.55 5.24 -1.07
N PRO A 168 -13.36 6.30 -1.32
CA PRO A 168 -14.30 6.30 -2.44
C PRO A 168 -13.62 6.15 -3.82
N LEU A 169 -12.33 6.50 -3.94
CA LEU A 169 -11.58 6.34 -5.17
C LEU A 169 -11.25 4.88 -5.48
N TYR A 170 -11.40 3.96 -4.54
CA TYR A 170 -11.17 2.55 -4.87
C TYR A 170 -12.31 1.96 -5.72
N PHE A 171 -13.50 2.57 -5.72
CA PHE A 171 -14.71 2.01 -6.35
C PHE A 171 -14.90 2.50 -7.80
N ASN A 172 -13.83 2.54 -8.59
CA ASN A 172 -13.86 2.83 -10.03
C ASN A 172 -12.74 2.05 -10.75
N GLU A 173 -12.73 2.08 -12.09
CA GLU A 173 -11.72 1.45 -12.96
C GLU A 173 -10.70 2.47 -13.54
N ALA A 174 -10.43 3.58 -12.86
CA ALA A 174 -9.42 4.55 -13.32
C ALA A 174 -8.01 4.20 -12.82
N ASN A 175 -6.97 4.59 -13.57
CA ASN A 175 -5.60 4.58 -13.06
C ASN A 175 -5.43 5.74 -12.07
N LEU A 176 -5.08 5.43 -10.81
CA LEU A 176 -4.98 6.42 -9.73
C LEU A 176 -3.54 6.87 -9.45
N LYS A 177 -2.53 6.39 -10.20
CA LYS A 177 -1.12 6.69 -9.97
C LYS A 177 -0.83 8.17 -9.82
N LYS A 178 -1.29 8.99 -10.77
CA LYS A 178 -1.10 10.45 -10.74
C LYS A 178 -1.65 11.08 -9.46
N THR A 179 -2.84 10.67 -9.03
CA THR A 179 -3.50 11.21 -7.83
C THR A 179 -2.70 10.86 -6.58
N TYR A 180 -2.18 9.64 -6.48
CA TYR A 180 -1.43 9.20 -5.31
C TYR A 180 -0.02 9.80 -5.24
N VAL A 181 0.66 9.98 -6.38
CA VAL A 181 1.93 10.73 -6.44
C VAL A 181 1.73 12.16 -5.93
N GLN A 182 0.74 12.87 -6.45
CA GLN A 182 0.44 14.24 -6.01
C GLN A 182 0.04 14.32 -4.53
N ARG A 183 -0.71 13.33 -4.03
CA ARG A 183 -1.04 13.22 -2.60
C ARG A 183 0.24 13.07 -1.77
N ALA A 184 1.15 12.18 -2.16
CA ALA A 184 2.40 11.98 -1.44
C ALA A 184 3.26 13.24 -1.45
N GLU A 185 3.37 13.94 -2.59
CA GLU A 185 4.11 15.21 -2.71
C GLU A 185 3.55 16.31 -1.79
N ILE A 186 2.20 16.45 -1.70
CA ILE A 186 1.57 17.37 -0.76
C ILE A 186 1.93 17.02 0.70
N LEU A 187 1.86 15.74 1.06
CA LEU A 187 2.13 15.29 2.42
C LEU A 187 3.62 15.42 2.77
N SER A 188 4.53 15.10 1.84
CA SER A 188 5.97 15.31 1.99
C SER A 188 6.28 16.78 2.22
N GLN A 189 5.73 17.67 1.39
CA GLN A 189 5.91 19.10 1.54
C GLN A 189 5.41 19.63 2.90
N LEU A 190 4.28 19.11 3.40
CA LEU A 190 3.79 19.43 4.73
C LEU A 190 4.75 18.98 5.84
N LEU A 191 5.32 17.78 5.73
CA LEU A 191 6.28 17.26 6.70
C LEU A 191 7.59 18.05 6.68
N THR A 192 8.13 18.38 5.51
CA THR A 192 9.32 19.23 5.38
C THR A 192 9.07 20.62 5.99
N GLN A 193 7.90 21.23 5.77
CA GLN A 193 7.51 22.50 6.42
C GLN A 193 7.30 22.38 7.95
N LYS A 194 7.14 21.17 8.47
CA LYS A 194 7.12 20.88 9.92
C LYS A 194 8.53 20.59 10.47
N GLY A 195 9.57 20.63 9.64
CA GLY A 195 10.97 20.44 10.04
C GLY A 195 11.45 18.99 10.00
N TYR A 196 10.71 18.09 9.36
CA TYR A 196 11.10 16.69 9.24
C TYR A 196 12.03 16.45 8.05
N ALA A 197 13.12 15.72 8.29
CA ALA A 197 13.99 15.19 7.23
C ALA A 197 13.43 13.84 6.74
N LEU A 198 12.89 13.83 5.52
CA LEU A 198 12.29 12.65 4.90
C LEU A 198 13.35 11.69 4.37
N ASP A 199 14.31 12.25 3.62
CA ASP A 199 15.53 11.56 3.21
C ASP A 199 16.37 11.15 4.41
N TYR A 200 17.04 10.02 4.28
CA TYR A 200 18.00 9.52 5.26
C TYR A 200 18.90 8.50 4.59
N GLU A 201 20.20 8.65 4.78
CA GLU A 201 21.18 7.71 4.27
C GLU A 201 21.43 6.64 5.33
N LEU A 202 21.02 5.40 5.02
CA LEU A 202 21.38 4.24 5.84
C LEU A 202 22.71 3.70 5.33
N SER A 203 23.68 3.54 6.23
CA SER A 203 24.96 2.90 5.94
C SER A 203 24.77 1.44 5.53
N MET A 204 25.82 0.80 5.01
CA MET A 204 25.81 -0.65 4.82
C MET A 204 25.60 -1.38 6.15
N PRO A 205 24.98 -2.57 6.15
CA PRO A 205 24.85 -3.36 7.36
C PRO A 205 26.24 -3.67 7.94
N PRO A 206 26.43 -3.66 9.27
CA PRO A 206 27.72 -3.97 9.88
C PRO A 206 28.22 -5.37 9.50
N ALA A 207 29.54 -5.53 9.31
CA ALA A 207 30.18 -6.78 8.90
C ALA A 207 29.85 -7.99 9.81
N HIS A 208 29.68 -7.76 11.10
CA HIS A 208 29.33 -8.80 12.07
C HIS A 208 27.87 -9.27 11.99
N ARG A 209 27.01 -8.59 11.21
CA ARG A 209 25.60 -8.94 11.06
C ARG A 209 25.46 -10.21 10.23
N LYS A 210 24.85 -11.24 10.83
CA LYS A 210 24.64 -12.55 10.21
C LYS A 210 23.25 -12.76 9.60
N LYS A 211 22.26 -11.97 10.03
CA LYS A 211 20.85 -12.12 9.64
C LYS A 211 20.34 -10.88 8.95
N VAL A 212 19.44 -11.07 7.99
CA VAL A 212 18.69 -9.97 7.37
C VAL A 212 17.63 -9.50 8.34
N ARG A 213 17.60 -8.19 8.67
CA ARG A 213 16.61 -7.64 9.59
C ARG A 213 15.36 -7.20 8.83
N LEU A 214 14.26 -7.90 9.08
CA LEU A 214 12.95 -7.59 8.52
C LEU A 214 12.11 -6.86 9.57
N GLY A 215 11.81 -5.59 9.32
CA GLY A 215 10.82 -4.83 10.07
C GLY A 215 9.42 -5.02 9.47
N VAL A 216 8.42 -5.24 10.30
CA VAL A 216 7.00 -5.21 9.90
C VAL A 216 6.30 -4.09 10.66
N LEU A 217 5.93 -3.03 9.94
CA LEU A 217 5.31 -1.84 10.51
C LEU A 217 3.80 -1.85 10.30
N ALA A 218 3.05 -1.92 11.40
CA ALA A 218 1.60 -1.91 11.41
C ALA A 218 1.02 -0.88 12.40
N ALA A 219 -0.24 -0.48 12.22
CA ALA A 219 -0.93 0.35 13.21
C ALA A 219 -1.28 -0.44 14.48
N ASN A 220 -1.61 -1.72 14.33
CA ASN A 220 -1.90 -2.69 15.39
C ASN A 220 -1.91 -4.11 14.78
N PHE A 221 -1.96 -5.14 15.63
CA PHE A 221 -2.10 -6.54 15.23
C PHE A 221 -3.43 -7.16 15.72
N LEU A 222 -4.53 -6.40 15.62
CA LEU A 222 -5.88 -6.89 15.90
C LEU A 222 -6.41 -7.77 14.75
N PRO A 223 -7.47 -8.58 14.98
CA PRO A 223 -8.15 -9.33 13.92
C PRO A 223 -8.68 -8.42 12.81
N SER A 224 -7.92 -8.28 11.73
CA SER A 224 -8.21 -7.42 10.59
C SER A 224 -7.67 -8.04 9.30
N ALA A 225 -8.20 -7.61 8.16
CA ALA A 225 -7.72 -8.09 6.87
C ALA A 225 -6.21 -7.79 6.67
N GLU A 226 -5.72 -6.68 7.20
CA GLU A 226 -4.31 -6.29 7.15
C GLU A 226 -3.44 -7.26 7.95
N THR A 227 -3.82 -7.57 9.20
CA THR A 227 -3.08 -8.51 10.05
C THR A 227 -3.05 -9.91 9.44
N PHE A 228 -4.19 -10.40 8.95
CA PHE A 228 -4.28 -11.74 8.35
C PHE A 228 -3.45 -11.86 7.06
N ALA A 229 -3.32 -10.77 6.28
CA ALA A 229 -2.51 -10.74 5.08
C ALA A 229 -1.02 -10.51 5.37
N ALA A 230 -0.68 -9.81 6.45
CA ALA A 230 0.70 -9.51 6.82
C ALA A 230 1.39 -10.69 7.51
N LEU A 231 0.66 -11.49 8.29
CA LEU A 231 1.21 -12.60 9.06
C LEU A 231 1.99 -13.62 8.17
N PRO A 232 1.48 -14.08 7.01
CA PRO A 232 2.20 -15.00 6.14
C PRO A 232 3.57 -14.51 5.63
N PHE A 233 3.84 -13.21 5.63
CA PHE A 233 5.16 -12.68 5.21
C PHE A 233 6.30 -13.10 6.14
N TYR A 234 5.98 -13.44 7.40
CA TYR A 234 7.00 -13.72 8.40
C TYR A 234 6.73 -14.95 9.28
N GLU A 235 5.49 -15.48 9.29
CA GLU A 235 5.06 -16.57 10.19
C GLU A 235 6.00 -17.80 10.18
N TYR A 236 6.51 -18.17 9.00
CA TYR A 236 7.41 -19.31 8.81
C TYR A 236 8.70 -18.94 8.07
N LEU A 237 9.11 -17.68 8.15
CA LEU A 237 10.32 -17.21 7.49
C LEU A 237 11.57 -17.92 8.05
N SER A 238 12.61 -18.09 7.22
CA SER A 238 13.80 -18.83 7.64
C SER A 238 14.53 -18.14 8.80
N ARG A 239 15.37 -18.91 9.51
CA ARG A 239 16.16 -18.38 10.64
C ARG A 239 17.26 -17.40 10.21
N ASP A 240 17.49 -17.24 8.91
CA ASP A 240 18.40 -16.26 8.33
C ASP A 240 17.85 -14.83 8.47
N PHE A 241 16.57 -14.70 8.82
CA PHE A 241 15.93 -13.44 9.13
C PHE A 241 15.84 -13.19 10.64
N GLU A 242 16.00 -11.93 11.02
CA GLU A 242 15.58 -11.38 12.32
C GLU A 242 14.33 -10.54 12.08
N VAL A 243 13.18 -11.08 12.45
CA VAL A 243 11.88 -10.41 12.23
C VAL A 243 11.54 -9.55 13.43
N ILE A 244 11.20 -8.29 13.21
CA ILE A 244 10.85 -7.34 14.27
C ILE A 244 9.54 -6.65 13.91
N LEU A 245 8.57 -6.71 14.82
CA LEU A 245 7.27 -6.09 14.65
C LEU A 245 7.25 -4.71 15.32
N TYR A 246 6.69 -3.73 14.61
CA TYR A 246 6.50 -2.37 15.10
C TYR A 246 5.02 -2.00 15.04
N SER A 247 4.48 -1.50 16.15
CA SER A 247 3.07 -1.11 16.25
C SER A 247 2.88 0.26 16.88
N LEU A 248 1.86 1.02 16.47
CA LEU A 248 1.47 2.26 17.18
C LEU A 248 0.86 1.97 18.56
N GLN A 249 0.26 0.79 18.71
CA GLN A 249 -0.49 0.40 19.90
C GLN A 249 -0.17 -1.05 20.27
N GLN A 250 -0.10 -1.32 21.57
CA GLN A 250 -0.13 -2.68 22.09
C GLN A 250 -1.56 -2.95 22.57
N THR A 251 -2.13 -4.06 22.16
CA THR A 251 -3.55 -4.37 22.34
C THR A 251 -3.80 -5.55 23.27
N ASP A 252 -2.77 -6.32 23.60
CA ASP A 252 -2.81 -7.54 24.42
C ASP A 252 -3.84 -8.57 23.90
N HIS A 253 -4.15 -8.49 22.62
CA HIS A 253 -5.08 -9.40 21.97
C HIS A 253 -4.38 -10.76 21.72
N PRO A 254 -5.06 -11.91 21.85
CA PRO A 254 -4.45 -13.22 21.61
C PRO A 254 -3.75 -13.35 20.24
N LEU A 255 -4.34 -12.77 19.19
CA LEU A 255 -3.73 -12.71 17.86
C LEU A 255 -2.44 -11.87 17.85
N GLU A 256 -2.35 -10.76 18.60
CA GLU A 256 -1.13 -9.97 18.70
C GLU A 256 -0.01 -10.76 19.39
N HIS A 257 -0.34 -11.54 20.42
CA HIS A 257 0.62 -12.45 21.05
C HIS A 257 1.10 -13.55 20.10
N TYR A 258 0.21 -14.09 19.25
CA TYR A 258 0.59 -15.05 18.21
C TYR A 258 1.51 -14.40 17.17
N CYS A 259 1.14 -13.23 16.63
CA CYS A 259 2.00 -12.47 15.73
C CYS A 259 3.39 -12.24 16.34
N ALA A 260 3.45 -11.80 17.60
CA ALA A 260 4.70 -11.58 18.32
C ALA A 260 5.52 -12.86 18.55
N SER A 261 4.88 -14.02 18.76
CA SER A 261 5.58 -15.29 18.94
C SER A 261 6.23 -15.82 17.66
N CYS A 262 5.75 -15.38 16.48
CA CYS A 262 6.38 -15.64 15.20
C CYS A 262 7.55 -14.70 14.87
N ALA A 263 7.84 -13.70 15.71
CA ALA A 263 8.88 -12.71 15.49
C ALA A 263 10.02 -12.81 16.54
N SER A 264 11.16 -12.22 16.22
CA SER A 264 12.29 -12.09 17.16
C SER A 264 12.09 -10.96 18.17
N GLY A 265 11.24 -9.98 17.84
CA GLY A 265 10.90 -8.87 18.74
C GLY A 265 9.60 -8.17 18.35
N PHE A 266 9.00 -7.48 19.32
CA PHE A 266 7.80 -6.66 19.15
C PHE A 266 7.96 -5.37 19.95
N TYR A 267 7.75 -4.23 19.30
CA TYR A 267 7.90 -2.91 19.90
C TYR A 267 6.68 -2.03 19.65
N ARG A 268 6.10 -1.50 20.73
CA ARG A 268 5.23 -0.33 20.65
C ARG A 268 6.10 0.90 20.35
N LEU A 269 5.77 1.59 19.28
CA LEU A 269 6.42 2.83 18.89
C LEU A 269 6.18 3.94 19.91
N PRO A 270 7.17 4.84 20.12
CA PRO A 270 7.00 5.99 21.00
C PRO A 270 5.89 6.93 20.51
N ASP A 271 5.44 7.81 21.39
CA ASP A 271 4.51 8.87 21.03
C ASP A 271 5.25 10.03 20.35
N GLY A 272 4.64 10.64 19.33
CA GLY A 272 5.26 11.72 18.55
C GLY A 272 5.96 11.24 17.27
N MET A 273 5.87 12.04 16.20
CA MET A 273 6.40 11.64 14.89
C MET A 273 7.94 11.65 14.85
N ALA A 274 8.58 12.65 15.46
CA ALA A 274 10.04 12.77 15.47
C ALA A 274 10.71 11.59 16.19
N GLU A 275 10.14 11.21 17.33
CA GLU A 275 10.59 10.10 18.16
C GLU A 275 10.43 8.77 17.44
N ARG A 276 9.31 8.57 16.73
CA ARG A 276 9.07 7.36 15.91
C ARG A 276 10.07 7.22 14.79
N VAL A 277 10.32 8.30 14.05
CA VAL A 277 11.30 8.31 12.94
C VAL A 277 12.70 8.04 13.46
N SER A 278 13.12 8.71 14.53
CA SER A 278 14.43 8.51 15.17
C SER A 278 14.59 7.07 15.67
N PHE A 279 13.57 6.54 16.35
CA PHE A 279 13.55 5.17 16.83
C PHE A 279 13.68 4.17 15.67
N LEU A 280 12.83 4.27 14.63
CA LEU A 280 12.86 3.33 13.51
C LEU A 280 14.19 3.36 12.74
N ARG A 281 14.79 4.54 12.54
CA ARG A 281 16.11 4.67 11.92
C ARG A 281 17.22 4.04 12.78
N SER A 282 17.14 4.18 14.11
CA SER A 282 18.11 3.54 15.01
C SER A 282 17.97 2.01 15.08
N GLN A 283 16.86 1.46 14.61
CA GLN A 283 16.70 0.00 14.49
C GLN A 283 17.50 -0.59 13.34
N ASP A 284 18.06 0.22 12.44
CA ASP A 284 18.97 -0.23 11.38
C ASP A 284 18.44 -1.43 10.56
N ILE A 285 17.21 -1.27 10.08
CA ILE A 285 16.43 -2.30 9.37
C ILE A 285 16.86 -2.41 7.91
N ASP A 286 17.00 -3.64 7.43
CA ASP A 286 17.38 -3.94 6.05
C ASP A 286 16.16 -3.87 5.13
N ILE A 287 15.07 -4.52 5.50
CA ILE A 287 13.81 -4.53 4.76
C ILE A 287 12.67 -4.14 5.69
N LEU A 288 11.88 -3.13 5.32
CA LEU A 288 10.70 -2.70 6.06
C LEU A 288 9.43 -2.95 5.24
N LEU A 289 8.60 -3.88 5.71
CA LEU A 289 7.26 -4.12 5.21
C LEU A 289 6.27 -3.16 5.87
N ILE A 290 5.69 -2.26 5.08
CA ILE A 290 4.57 -1.41 5.49
C ILE A 290 3.27 -2.21 5.34
N ALA A 291 2.79 -2.76 6.46
CA ALA A 291 1.67 -3.71 6.52
C ALA A 291 0.28 -3.05 6.69
N THR A 292 0.23 -1.76 7.04
CA THR A 292 -1.02 -0.99 7.12
C THR A 292 -1.37 -0.35 5.78
N ASN A 293 -2.65 -0.21 5.47
CA ASN A 293 -3.09 0.59 4.34
C ASN A 293 -2.70 2.06 4.51
N VAL A 294 -1.79 2.55 3.66
CA VAL A 294 -1.32 3.95 3.64
C VAL A 294 -1.97 4.79 2.54
N THR A 295 -2.90 4.18 1.80
CA THR A 295 -3.58 4.81 0.66
C THR A 295 -4.98 5.32 1.01
N ALA A 296 -5.64 4.77 2.03
CA ALA A 296 -7.01 5.15 2.37
C ALA A 296 -7.10 6.56 3.00
N VAL A 297 -6.26 6.82 4.00
CA VAL A 297 -6.21 8.05 4.79
C VAL A 297 -4.76 8.34 5.21
N ALA A 298 -4.44 9.59 5.54
CA ALA A 298 -3.10 9.97 6.02
C ALA A 298 -2.96 9.77 7.54
N ASN A 299 -3.01 8.50 7.97
CA ASN A 299 -2.72 8.10 9.36
C ASN A 299 -1.22 8.18 9.68
N ASP A 300 -0.85 7.90 10.93
CA ASP A 300 0.54 8.00 11.37
C ASP A 300 1.49 7.03 10.64
N ILE A 301 1.04 5.82 10.28
CA ILE A 301 1.85 4.89 9.48
C ILE A 301 2.05 5.43 8.06
N CYS A 302 1.03 6.05 7.45
CA CYS A 302 1.14 6.72 6.16
C CYS A 302 2.16 7.85 6.19
N LEU A 303 2.21 8.64 7.28
CA LEU A 303 3.19 9.70 7.43
C LEU A 303 4.59 9.13 7.65
N LEU A 304 4.75 8.04 8.42
CA LEU A 304 6.02 7.34 8.59
C LEU A 304 6.55 6.76 7.26
N ALA A 305 5.68 6.19 6.43
CA ALA A 305 6.06 5.62 5.13
C ALA A 305 6.60 6.67 4.13
N LEU A 306 6.39 7.97 4.37
CA LEU A 306 7.00 9.07 3.62
C LEU A 306 8.43 9.38 4.05
N HIS A 307 8.96 8.71 5.09
CA HIS A 307 10.37 8.81 5.46
C HIS A 307 11.14 7.63 4.90
N ARG A 308 12.44 7.82 4.66
CA ARG A 308 13.40 6.73 4.56
C ARG A 308 13.74 6.23 5.96
N LEU A 309 13.27 5.03 6.29
CA LEU A 309 13.37 4.36 7.60
C LEU A 309 14.16 3.05 7.55
N ALA A 310 14.29 2.44 6.36
CA ALA A 310 15.07 1.23 6.12
C ALA A 310 15.74 1.27 4.74
N ARG A 311 16.76 0.41 4.55
CA ARG A 311 17.51 0.30 3.28
C ARG A 311 16.61 -0.03 2.10
N ILE A 312 15.62 -0.89 2.35
CA ILE A 312 14.56 -1.26 1.42
C ILE A 312 13.22 -1.08 2.13
N GLN A 313 12.29 -0.36 1.52
CA GLN A 313 10.92 -0.20 1.99
C GLN A 313 9.96 -0.72 0.94
N LEU A 314 9.00 -1.52 1.38
CA LEU A 314 8.04 -2.14 0.48
C LEU A 314 6.67 -2.29 1.11
N THR A 315 5.68 -2.46 0.25
CA THR A 315 4.30 -2.80 0.65
C THR A 315 3.73 -3.86 -0.28
N SER A 316 2.51 -4.31 0.00
CA SER A 316 1.78 -5.29 -0.80
C SER A 316 0.27 -5.00 -0.72
N GLY A 317 -0.57 -6.03 -0.82
CA GLY A 317 -2.03 -5.93 -0.85
C GLY A 317 -2.70 -5.29 0.37
N GLY A 318 -1.95 -4.87 1.40
CA GLY A 318 -2.44 -3.98 2.45
C GLY A 318 -2.85 -2.60 1.89
N SER A 319 -2.15 -2.11 0.86
CA SER A 319 -2.55 -0.92 0.09
C SER A 319 -2.96 -1.34 -1.31
N VAL A 320 -4.21 -1.13 -1.70
CA VAL A 320 -4.80 -1.71 -2.95
C VAL A 320 -4.56 -0.89 -4.22
N VAL A 321 -3.70 0.13 -4.11
CA VAL A 321 -3.24 1.03 -5.17
C VAL A 321 -1.80 1.45 -4.85
N THR A 322 -1.10 2.03 -5.81
CA THR A 322 0.22 2.65 -5.54
C THR A 322 0.17 3.64 -4.39
N THR A 323 1.22 3.63 -3.56
CA THR A 323 1.37 4.58 -2.44
C THR A 323 1.64 6.00 -2.94
N GLY A 324 2.23 6.13 -4.13
CA GLY A 324 2.72 7.39 -4.67
C GLY A 324 3.98 7.92 -3.99
N MET A 325 4.52 7.21 -2.99
CA MET A 325 5.54 7.70 -2.10
C MET A 325 6.95 7.51 -2.68
N PRO A 326 7.82 8.53 -2.66
CA PRO A 326 9.16 8.44 -3.24
C PRO A 326 10.08 7.46 -2.50
N HIS A 327 9.81 7.20 -1.21
CA HIS A 327 10.62 6.28 -0.41
C HIS A 327 10.05 4.86 -0.33
N MET A 328 8.98 4.54 -1.07
CA MET A 328 8.48 3.17 -1.20
C MET A 328 9.15 2.55 -2.42
N ASP A 329 10.13 1.67 -2.22
CA ASP A 329 10.95 1.14 -3.30
C ASP A 329 10.19 0.12 -4.14
N TYR A 330 9.45 -0.77 -3.46
CA TYR A 330 8.79 -1.91 -4.10
C TYR A 330 7.33 -2.07 -3.69
N TYR A 331 6.53 -2.54 -4.64
CA TYR A 331 5.18 -3.02 -4.41
C TYR A 331 5.10 -4.49 -4.79
N ILE A 332 4.75 -5.37 -3.83
CA ILE A 332 4.62 -6.80 -4.06
C ILE A 332 3.20 -7.13 -4.52
N SER A 333 3.09 -7.64 -5.74
CA SER A 333 1.88 -8.16 -6.37
C SER A 333 2.09 -9.61 -6.85
N GLY A 334 1.16 -10.15 -7.62
CA GLY A 334 1.21 -11.49 -8.21
C GLY A 334 0.94 -11.45 -9.71
N GLN A 335 1.52 -12.39 -10.44
CA GLN A 335 1.33 -12.58 -11.88
C GLN A 335 -0.13 -12.84 -12.26
N LEU A 336 -0.97 -13.34 -11.33
CA LEU A 336 -2.40 -13.54 -11.52
C LEU A 336 -3.25 -12.32 -11.14
N THR A 337 -2.68 -11.36 -10.40
CA THR A 337 -3.36 -10.12 -10.01
C THR A 337 -3.08 -9.00 -11.01
N ASP A 338 -1.81 -8.78 -11.35
CA ASP A 338 -1.36 -7.79 -12.34
C ASP A 338 -0.88 -8.49 -13.62
N LEU A 339 -1.86 -8.85 -14.48
CA LEU A 339 -1.67 -9.70 -15.66
C LEU A 339 -0.93 -9.03 -16.85
N GLY A 340 -0.90 -7.71 -16.92
CA GLY A 340 -0.45 -6.97 -18.10
C GLY A 340 1.05 -6.66 -18.11
N GLU A 341 1.64 -6.54 -19.31
CA GLU A 341 3.01 -6.01 -19.47
C GLU A 341 3.12 -4.57 -18.95
N ASN A 342 2.05 -3.78 -19.13
CA ASN A 342 1.96 -2.39 -18.68
C ASN A 342 1.56 -2.27 -17.20
N ALA A 343 1.55 -3.35 -16.41
CA ALA A 343 1.16 -3.28 -15.00
C ALA A 343 2.02 -2.28 -14.21
N GLN A 344 3.31 -2.16 -14.55
CA GLN A 344 4.23 -1.18 -13.96
C GLN A 344 3.75 0.28 -14.11
N ASP A 345 2.96 0.60 -15.15
CA ASP A 345 2.42 1.94 -15.37
C ASP A 345 1.39 2.35 -14.30
N HIS A 346 0.89 1.40 -13.53
CA HIS A 346 -0.04 1.64 -12.42
C HIS A 346 0.68 2.01 -11.11
N TYR A 347 2.01 1.85 -11.02
CA TYR A 347 2.80 1.98 -9.80
C TYR A 347 3.94 2.98 -9.92
N CYS A 348 4.19 3.78 -8.88
CA CYS A 348 5.44 4.54 -8.75
C CYS A 348 6.58 3.69 -8.21
N GLU A 349 6.25 2.69 -7.38
CA GLU A 349 7.16 1.68 -6.89
C GLU A 349 7.58 0.74 -8.02
N THR A 350 8.73 0.06 -7.85
CA THR A 350 9.06 -1.07 -8.72
C THR A 350 8.13 -2.25 -8.39
N LEU A 351 7.39 -2.72 -9.38
CA LEU A 351 6.41 -3.79 -9.19
C LEU A 351 7.10 -5.16 -9.18
N LEU A 352 7.01 -5.85 -8.04
CA LEU A 352 7.50 -7.22 -7.87
C LEU A 352 6.31 -8.18 -8.05
N ARG A 353 6.33 -9.02 -9.09
CA ARG A 353 5.24 -9.96 -9.40
C ARG A 353 5.63 -11.37 -9.01
N LEU A 354 5.06 -11.86 -7.90
CA LEU A 354 5.18 -13.24 -7.46
C LEU A 354 4.53 -14.20 -8.46
N GLU A 355 5.05 -15.41 -8.58
CA GLU A 355 4.34 -16.49 -9.27
C GLU A 355 3.01 -16.75 -8.55
N GLY A 356 1.91 -16.81 -9.30
CA GLY A 356 0.57 -16.93 -8.74
C GLY A 356 -0.03 -15.60 -8.26
N THR A 357 -0.69 -15.63 -7.11
CA THR A 357 -1.38 -14.47 -6.52
C THR A 357 -0.52 -13.80 -5.46
N ALA A 358 -0.70 -12.48 -5.28
CA ALA A 358 -0.03 -11.72 -4.22
C ALA A 358 -0.52 -12.11 -2.81
N HIS A 359 -1.65 -12.78 -2.72
CA HIS A 359 -2.42 -12.92 -1.49
C HIS A 359 -2.17 -14.27 -0.81
N CYS A 360 -1.82 -14.21 0.47
CA CYS A 360 -1.92 -15.33 1.40
C CYS A 360 -2.54 -14.82 2.69
N PHE A 361 -3.33 -15.66 3.35
CA PHE A 361 -3.95 -15.32 4.63
C PHE A 361 -3.62 -16.35 5.68
N SER A 362 -3.30 -15.86 6.88
CA SER A 362 -3.22 -16.68 8.09
C SER A 362 -4.08 -16.05 9.17
N TYR A 363 -4.88 -16.87 9.82
CA TYR A 363 -5.70 -16.46 10.96
C TYR A 363 -5.02 -16.76 12.31
N GLY A 364 -3.75 -17.19 12.27
CA GLY A 364 -2.94 -17.63 13.41
C GLY A 364 -3.40 -18.95 14.04
N GLU A 365 -2.69 -19.42 15.07
CA GLU A 365 -3.19 -20.50 15.92
C GLU A 365 -4.38 -19.96 16.73
N GLN A 366 -5.58 -20.35 16.34
CA GLN A 366 -6.72 -20.19 17.23
C GLN A 366 -6.58 -21.23 18.34
N PRO A 367 -6.50 -20.82 19.63
CA PRO A 367 -6.57 -21.81 20.69
C PRO A 367 -7.86 -22.62 20.50
N PRO A 368 -7.83 -23.96 20.69
CA PRO A 368 -9.06 -24.76 20.64
C PRO A 368 -10.10 -24.06 21.52
N GLN A 369 -11.31 -23.85 20.99
CA GLN A 369 -12.41 -23.09 21.63
C GLN A 369 -12.97 -23.77 22.90
N THR A 370 -12.13 -24.38 23.73
CA THR A 370 -12.52 -25.16 24.89
C THR A 370 -12.42 -24.43 26.23
N THR A 371 -11.86 -23.20 26.34
CA THR A 371 -11.62 -22.64 27.70
C THR A 371 -11.87 -21.16 27.96
N VAL A 372 -12.30 -20.32 27.01
CA VAL A 372 -12.70 -18.93 27.34
C VAL A 372 -13.97 -18.52 26.60
N SER A 373 -15.08 -19.17 26.94
CA SER A 373 -16.41 -18.62 26.68
C SER A 373 -16.75 -17.59 27.76
N VAL A 374 -16.26 -16.36 27.60
CA VAL A 374 -16.95 -15.21 28.22
C VAL A 374 -18.21 -14.98 27.38
N GLU A 375 -19.35 -15.46 27.88
CA GLU A 375 -20.73 -14.99 27.65
C GLU A 375 -21.16 -14.52 26.24
N ARG A 376 -20.52 -14.94 25.14
CA ARG A 376 -21.18 -14.87 23.83
C ARG A 376 -22.09 -16.08 23.72
N ALA A 377 -23.41 -15.82 23.68
CA ALA A 377 -24.37 -16.80 23.22
C ALA A 377 -23.94 -17.21 21.81
N LYS A 378 -23.25 -18.36 21.70
CA LYS A 378 -22.90 -18.95 20.41
C LYS A 378 -24.20 -19.09 19.64
N ILE A 379 -24.20 -18.69 18.36
CA ILE A 379 -25.35 -18.98 17.50
C ILE A 379 -25.62 -20.48 17.59
N ASP A 380 -26.81 -20.85 18.06
CA ASP A 380 -27.23 -22.22 18.02
C ASP A 380 -27.38 -22.61 16.55
N ARG A 381 -26.46 -23.44 16.06
CA ARG A 381 -26.38 -23.92 14.67
C ARG A 381 -27.65 -24.64 14.23
N THR A 382 -28.52 -25.03 15.17
CA THR A 382 -29.83 -25.63 14.88
C THR A 382 -30.95 -24.59 14.64
N THR A 383 -30.73 -23.33 15.01
CA THR A 383 -31.76 -22.27 14.97
C THR A 383 -31.71 -21.36 13.75
N VAL A 384 -30.53 -21.15 13.14
CA VAL A 384 -30.42 -20.36 11.91
C VAL A 384 -30.49 -21.30 10.71
N ASN A 385 -31.45 -21.09 9.82
CA ASN A 385 -31.66 -21.83 8.57
C ASN A 385 -32.35 -20.92 7.53
N ARG A 386 -32.60 -21.43 6.33
CA ARG A 386 -33.27 -20.66 5.26
C ARG A 386 -34.66 -20.17 5.72
N GLN A 387 -35.43 -21.02 6.40
CA GLN A 387 -36.74 -20.66 6.93
C GLN A 387 -36.69 -19.50 7.93
N SER A 388 -35.73 -19.48 8.88
CA SER A 388 -35.58 -18.39 9.85
C SER A 388 -35.21 -17.05 9.19
N LEU A 389 -34.65 -17.09 7.97
CA LEU A 389 -34.32 -15.92 7.15
C LEU A 389 -35.43 -15.60 6.14
N ASN A 390 -36.59 -16.26 6.22
CA ASN A 390 -37.69 -16.16 5.27
C ASN A 390 -37.26 -16.49 3.82
N ILE A 391 -36.28 -17.38 3.64
CA ILE A 391 -35.82 -17.85 2.33
C ILE A 391 -36.51 -19.18 2.02
N PRO A 392 -37.21 -19.32 0.88
CA PRO A 392 -37.78 -20.60 0.47
C PRO A 392 -36.70 -21.68 0.25
N GLU A 393 -36.95 -22.91 0.68
CA GLU A 393 -35.97 -24.01 0.53
C GLU A 393 -35.63 -24.31 -0.93
N SER A 394 -36.59 -24.16 -1.85
CA SER A 394 -36.40 -24.38 -3.28
C SER A 394 -35.67 -23.24 -3.99
N SER A 395 -35.40 -22.12 -3.30
CA SER A 395 -34.78 -20.95 -3.92
C SER A 395 -33.28 -21.12 -4.12
N ILE A 396 -32.79 -20.55 -5.23
CA ILE A 396 -31.35 -20.35 -5.43
C ILE A 396 -30.91 -19.14 -4.62
N VAL A 397 -29.96 -19.34 -3.72
CA VAL A 397 -29.46 -18.26 -2.85
C VAL A 397 -28.14 -17.73 -3.39
N PHE A 398 -28.17 -16.56 -4.01
CA PHE A 398 -26.98 -15.77 -4.28
C PHE A 398 -26.58 -15.00 -3.01
N THR A 399 -25.28 -14.90 -2.71
CA THR A 399 -24.83 -14.15 -1.54
C THR A 399 -23.58 -13.32 -1.81
N SER A 400 -23.38 -12.26 -1.03
CA SER A 400 -22.12 -11.50 -1.04
C SER A 400 -21.81 -10.93 0.34
N GLY A 401 -20.54 -11.05 0.75
CA GLY A 401 -19.94 -10.36 1.89
C GLY A 401 -19.33 -9.00 1.53
N ALA A 402 -19.65 -8.45 0.35
CA ALA A 402 -19.20 -7.13 -0.05
C ALA A 402 -19.72 -6.06 0.92
N ASN A 403 -18.80 -5.27 1.47
CA ASN A 403 -19.13 -4.10 2.27
C ASN A 403 -19.92 -3.08 1.44
N LEU A 404 -20.83 -2.29 2.04
CA LEU A 404 -21.69 -1.36 1.28
C LEU A 404 -20.91 -0.43 0.36
N PHE A 405 -19.70 -0.01 0.76
CA PHE A 405 -18.91 0.92 -0.04
C PHE A 405 -18.48 0.30 -1.38
N LYS A 406 -18.38 -1.03 -1.44
CA LYS A 406 -18.08 -1.79 -2.66
C LYS A 406 -19.32 -1.99 -3.55
N ILE A 407 -20.53 -1.81 -3.03
CA ILE A 407 -21.79 -2.02 -3.75
C ILE A 407 -22.12 -0.74 -4.51
N THR A 408 -21.47 -0.53 -5.65
CA THR A 408 -21.78 0.59 -6.53
C THR A 408 -23.11 0.36 -7.26
N PRO A 409 -23.75 1.42 -7.79
CA PRO A 409 -24.94 1.29 -8.62
C PRO A 409 -24.74 0.34 -9.81
N GLU A 410 -23.58 0.35 -10.46
CA GLU A 410 -23.25 -0.56 -11.56
C GLU A 410 -23.24 -2.02 -11.10
N LEU A 411 -22.57 -2.32 -9.98
CA LEU A 411 -22.56 -3.68 -9.41
C LEU A 411 -23.96 -4.14 -9.01
N LEU A 412 -24.74 -3.23 -8.43
CA LEU A 412 -26.12 -3.52 -8.06
C LEU A 412 -26.99 -3.87 -9.28
N GLU A 413 -26.86 -3.14 -10.40
CA GLU A 413 -27.59 -3.48 -11.63
C GLU A 413 -27.15 -4.84 -12.20
N MET A 414 -25.87 -5.22 -12.08
CA MET A 414 -25.41 -6.56 -12.46
C MET A 414 -26.10 -7.64 -11.62
N TRP A 415 -26.13 -7.48 -10.29
CA TRP A 415 -26.78 -8.43 -9.38
C TRP A 415 -28.29 -8.50 -9.60
N VAL A 416 -28.93 -7.36 -9.79
CA VAL A 416 -30.36 -7.27 -10.14
C VAL A 416 -30.64 -8.01 -11.45
N SER A 417 -29.80 -7.84 -12.48
CA SER A 417 -29.94 -8.55 -13.77
C SER A 417 -29.83 -10.07 -13.60
N ILE A 418 -28.96 -10.55 -12.71
CA ILE A 418 -28.84 -11.97 -12.36
C ILE A 418 -30.15 -12.46 -11.70
N ILE A 419 -30.67 -11.73 -10.70
CA ILE A 419 -31.89 -12.13 -9.98
C ILE A 419 -33.12 -12.14 -10.91
N VAL A 420 -33.22 -11.19 -11.85
CA VAL A 420 -34.28 -11.19 -12.88
C VAL A 420 -34.19 -12.43 -13.77
N SER A 421 -32.96 -12.84 -14.12
CA SER A 421 -32.72 -13.92 -15.08
C SER A 421 -32.81 -15.32 -14.45
N VAL A 422 -32.77 -15.44 -13.12
CA VAL A 422 -32.85 -16.70 -12.39
C VAL A 422 -34.13 -16.73 -11.56
N PRO A 423 -35.21 -17.38 -12.05
CA PRO A 423 -36.47 -17.48 -11.32
C PRO A 423 -36.29 -18.11 -9.94
N GLN A 424 -37.13 -17.70 -8.98
CA GLN A 424 -37.10 -18.20 -7.59
C GLN A 424 -35.75 -18.03 -6.90
N SER A 425 -34.99 -16.98 -7.22
CA SER A 425 -33.72 -16.69 -6.55
C SER A 425 -33.83 -15.58 -5.49
N VAL A 426 -32.90 -15.59 -4.53
CA VAL A 426 -32.77 -14.59 -3.46
C VAL A 426 -31.34 -14.07 -3.43
N LEU A 427 -31.16 -12.77 -3.26
CA LEU A 427 -29.87 -12.13 -2.97
C LEU A 427 -29.73 -11.86 -1.47
N MET A 428 -28.76 -12.50 -0.82
CA MET A 428 -28.44 -12.34 0.60
C MET A 428 -27.13 -11.57 0.81
N LEU A 429 -27.17 -10.40 1.44
CA LEU A 429 -26.04 -9.48 1.58
C LEU A 429 -25.61 -9.29 3.04
N PHE A 430 -24.29 -9.16 3.26
CA PHE A 430 -23.67 -8.79 4.55
C PHE A 430 -22.90 -7.45 4.43
N PRO A 431 -23.59 -6.31 4.24
CA PRO A 431 -22.93 -5.06 3.83
C PRO A 431 -22.22 -4.31 4.97
N TYR A 432 -22.36 -4.73 6.23
CA TYR A 432 -22.00 -3.93 7.41
C TYR A 432 -20.79 -4.49 8.20
N GLY A 433 -19.69 -4.81 7.50
CA GLY A 433 -18.48 -5.33 8.14
C GLY A 433 -17.81 -4.33 9.11
N PRO A 434 -17.42 -4.73 10.34
CA PRO A 434 -16.92 -3.81 11.38
C PRO A 434 -15.53 -3.21 11.08
N ASN A 435 -14.76 -3.83 10.18
CA ASN A 435 -13.40 -3.41 9.83
C ASN A 435 -13.36 -2.17 8.90
N TRP A 436 -14.51 -1.77 8.33
CA TRP A 436 -14.61 -0.63 7.42
C TRP A 436 -15.21 0.60 8.09
N SER A 437 -16.31 0.42 8.82
CA SER A 437 -16.96 1.47 9.60
C SER A 437 -17.71 0.87 10.78
N ARG A 438 -17.80 1.64 11.86
CA ARG A 438 -18.67 1.36 13.01
C ARG A 438 -20.05 2.00 12.87
N ASN A 439 -20.22 2.90 11.92
CA ASN A 439 -21.47 3.62 11.68
C ASN A 439 -21.83 3.56 10.19
N TYR A 440 -22.96 2.93 9.89
CA TYR A 440 -23.45 2.75 8.53
C TYR A 440 -24.81 3.44 8.35
N PRO A 441 -25.10 4.02 7.17
CA PRO A 441 -26.40 4.60 6.86
C PRO A 441 -27.44 3.51 6.52
N LYS A 442 -27.64 2.54 7.43
CA LYS A 442 -28.40 1.29 7.20
C LYS A 442 -29.77 1.55 6.55
N ILE A 443 -30.55 2.49 7.09
CA ILE A 443 -31.90 2.81 6.59
C ILE A 443 -31.88 3.34 5.15
N SER A 444 -31.00 4.29 4.84
CA SER A 444 -30.95 4.91 3.51
C SER A 444 -30.42 3.93 2.46
N PHE A 445 -29.44 3.09 2.84
CA PHE A 445 -28.90 2.07 1.96
C PHE A 445 -29.92 0.96 1.67
N THR A 446 -30.63 0.47 2.68
CA THR A 446 -31.73 -0.50 2.49
C THR A 446 -32.79 0.03 1.53
N LYS A 447 -33.23 1.28 1.71
CA LYS A 447 -34.20 1.91 0.80
C LYS A 447 -33.71 1.99 -0.65
N LEU A 448 -32.42 2.31 -0.86
CA LEU A 448 -31.83 2.32 -2.20
C LEU A 448 -31.94 0.93 -2.85
N LEU A 449 -31.56 -0.12 -2.13
CA LEU A 449 -31.63 -1.49 -2.65
C LEU A 449 -33.08 -1.91 -2.96
N GLU A 450 -34.00 -1.69 -2.02
CA GLU A 450 -35.43 -1.99 -2.20
C GLU A 450 -36.04 -1.25 -3.39
N GLN A 451 -35.72 0.04 -3.56
CA GLN A 451 -36.20 0.83 -4.69
C GLN A 451 -35.70 0.30 -6.03
N ARG A 452 -34.43 -0.13 -6.09
CA ARG A 452 -33.84 -0.70 -7.31
C ARG A 452 -34.50 -2.03 -7.67
N PHE A 453 -34.66 -2.92 -6.69
CA PHE A 453 -35.40 -4.18 -6.88
C PHE A 453 -36.83 -3.93 -7.35
N HIS A 454 -37.54 -3.01 -6.69
CA HIS A 454 -38.91 -2.65 -7.03
C HIS A 454 -39.04 -2.07 -8.44
N SER A 455 -38.09 -1.20 -8.86
CA SER A 455 -38.11 -0.60 -10.20
C SER A 455 -37.95 -1.61 -11.35
N GLN A 456 -37.41 -2.79 -11.06
CA GLN A 456 -37.26 -3.90 -12.00
C GLN A 456 -38.36 -4.96 -11.84
N GLY A 457 -39.40 -4.67 -11.05
CA GLY A 457 -40.51 -5.59 -10.78
C GLY A 457 -40.13 -6.81 -9.93
N ILE A 458 -38.99 -6.76 -9.23
CA ILE A 458 -38.55 -7.85 -8.36
C ILE A 458 -39.27 -7.74 -7.02
N ALA A 459 -39.79 -8.87 -6.55
CA ALA A 459 -40.48 -8.96 -5.27
C ALA A 459 -39.52 -8.64 -4.11
N PRO A 460 -39.96 -7.89 -3.06
CA PRO A 460 -39.12 -7.60 -1.90
C PRO A 460 -38.53 -8.84 -1.23
N GLU A 461 -39.23 -9.97 -1.33
CA GLU A 461 -38.81 -11.26 -0.79
C GLU A 461 -37.55 -11.82 -1.47
N CYS A 462 -37.13 -11.29 -2.62
CA CYS A 462 -35.88 -11.68 -3.28
C CYS A 462 -34.63 -10.99 -2.71
N LEU A 463 -34.75 -10.06 -1.75
CA LEU A 463 -33.62 -9.38 -1.12
C LEU A 463 -33.56 -9.67 0.39
N ARG A 464 -32.41 -10.12 0.90
CA ARG A 464 -32.14 -10.31 2.33
C ARG A 464 -30.89 -9.55 2.74
N ILE A 465 -31.06 -8.53 3.57
CA ILE A 465 -29.94 -7.82 4.19
C ILE A 465 -29.73 -8.39 5.58
N VAL A 466 -28.58 -9.02 5.81
CA VAL A 466 -28.25 -9.67 7.07
C VAL A 466 -27.29 -8.77 7.85
N ASP A 467 -27.73 -8.39 9.04
CA ASP A 467 -27.05 -7.45 9.94
C ASP A 467 -27.12 -7.95 11.38
N PRO A 468 -26.35 -8.99 11.71
CA PRO A 468 -26.44 -9.66 12.99
C PRO A 468 -25.77 -8.85 14.09
N GLU A 469 -26.44 -8.75 15.24
CA GLU A 469 -25.90 -8.19 16.47
C GLU A 469 -25.98 -9.26 17.58
N PRO A 470 -24.84 -9.72 18.15
CA PRO A 470 -23.47 -9.25 17.92
C PRO A 470 -22.90 -9.66 16.55
N VAL A 471 -21.81 -8.98 16.15
CA VAL A 471 -21.08 -9.30 14.91
C VAL A 471 -20.59 -10.75 14.93
N LEU A 472 -20.85 -11.45 13.82
CA LEU A 472 -20.48 -12.86 13.63
C LEU A 472 -18.96 -13.05 13.69
N ASN A 473 -18.55 -14.13 14.34
CA ASN A 473 -17.22 -14.69 14.10
C ASN A 473 -17.18 -15.51 12.80
N ARG A 474 -16.00 -16.02 12.43
CA ARG A 474 -15.81 -16.78 11.18
C ARG A 474 -16.67 -18.03 11.11
N ASP A 475 -16.73 -18.83 12.17
CA ASP A 475 -17.51 -20.07 12.20
C ASP A 475 -19.01 -19.80 12.09
N GLU A 476 -19.48 -18.72 12.72
CA GLU A 476 -20.86 -18.26 12.62
C GLU A 476 -21.19 -17.77 11.21
N LEU A 477 -20.28 -17.03 10.57
CA LEU A 477 -20.47 -16.58 9.19
C LEU A 477 -20.53 -17.75 8.20
N LYS A 478 -19.71 -18.79 8.41
CA LYS A 478 -19.75 -20.03 7.61
C LYS A 478 -21.12 -20.71 7.63
N VAL A 479 -21.84 -20.66 8.76
CA VAL A 479 -23.20 -21.22 8.86
C VAL A 479 -24.13 -20.53 7.85
N TYR A 480 -24.06 -19.20 7.73
CA TYR A 480 -24.85 -18.49 6.72
C TYR A 480 -24.44 -18.85 5.29
N PHE A 481 -23.13 -18.92 5.00
CA PHE A 481 -22.66 -19.28 3.66
C PHE A 481 -23.00 -20.72 3.25
N GLN A 482 -23.16 -21.65 4.21
CA GLN A 482 -23.67 -22.99 3.95
C GLN A 482 -25.12 -23.00 3.46
N MET A 483 -25.90 -21.95 3.76
CA MET A 483 -27.27 -21.79 3.26
C MET A 483 -27.31 -21.19 1.85
N ALA A 484 -26.19 -20.67 1.35
CA ALA A 484 -26.08 -20.08 0.03
C ALA A 484 -25.74 -21.12 -1.05
N ASP A 485 -25.99 -20.77 -2.30
CA ASP A 485 -25.70 -21.60 -3.46
C ASP A 485 -24.55 -21.07 -4.31
N ILE A 486 -24.42 -19.75 -4.41
CA ILE A 486 -23.45 -19.04 -5.25
C ILE A 486 -23.03 -17.77 -4.52
N TYR A 487 -21.73 -17.50 -4.48
CA TYR A 487 -21.18 -16.24 -4.01
C TYR A 487 -20.91 -15.29 -5.19
N LEU A 488 -21.34 -14.04 -5.05
CA LEU A 488 -21.09 -12.98 -6.01
C LEU A 488 -20.02 -12.04 -5.46
N ASP A 489 -18.83 -12.08 -6.06
CA ASP A 489 -17.75 -11.15 -5.73
C ASP A 489 -18.07 -9.73 -6.22
N SER A 490 -17.52 -8.71 -5.56
CA SER A 490 -17.74 -7.32 -5.92
C SER A 490 -16.76 -6.83 -6.99
N THR A 491 -17.16 -5.82 -7.75
CA THR A 491 -16.32 -5.08 -8.71
C THR A 491 -16.77 -3.62 -8.68
N PRO A 492 -15.89 -2.61 -8.88
CA PRO A 492 -14.46 -2.68 -9.24
C PRO A 492 -13.50 -2.83 -8.04
N PHE A 493 -14.03 -3.10 -6.86
CA PHE A 493 -13.22 -3.53 -5.72
C PHE A 493 -13.55 -4.97 -5.38
N SER A 494 -12.67 -5.91 -5.73
CA SER A 494 -12.89 -7.33 -5.46
C SER A 494 -12.71 -7.70 -4.00
N GLY A 495 -13.29 -8.84 -3.63
CA GLY A 495 -13.02 -9.50 -2.37
C GLY A 495 -11.59 -10.03 -2.31
N THR A 496 -11.13 -10.23 -1.09
CA THR A 496 -9.93 -11.01 -0.78
C THR A 496 -10.22 -11.89 0.42
N THR A 497 -10.17 -11.32 1.62
CA THR A 497 -10.55 -12.01 2.87
C THR A 497 -12.00 -12.48 2.86
N SER A 498 -12.90 -11.69 2.27
CA SER A 498 -14.33 -12.04 2.15
C SER A 498 -14.62 -13.26 1.27
N LEU A 499 -13.63 -13.76 0.51
CA LEU A 499 -13.79 -14.93 -0.34
C LEU A 499 -13.39 -16.23 0.38
N ILE A 500 -12.67 -16.14 1.51
CA ILE A 500 -12.11 -17.31 2.18
C ILE A 500 -13.20 -18.17 2.82
N GLU A 501 -14.06 -17.62 3.68
CA GLU A 501 -15.11 -18.40 4.33
C GLU A 501 -16.10 -19.04 3.32
N PRO A 502 -16.55 -18.35 2.26
CA PRO A 502 -17.31 -18.98 1.17
C PRO A 502 -16.58 -20.16 0.51
N LEU A 503 -15.29 -20.02 0.18
CA LEU A 503 -14.51 -21.12 -0.39
C LEU A 503 -14.37 -22.29 0.58
N GLU A 504 -14.12 -22.02 1.87
CA GLU A 504 -13.98 -23.05 2.91
C GLU A 504 -15.26 -23.90 3.08
N VAL A 505 -16.45 -23.36 2.78
CA VAL A 505 -17.71 -24.13 2.79
C VAL A 505 -18.06 -24.74 1.42
N GLY A 506 -17.19 -24.57 0.42
CA GLY A 506 -17.36 -25.13 -0.92
C GLY A 506 -18.29 -24.33 -1.82
N LEU A 507 -18.48 -23.03 -1.57
CA LEU A 507 -19.38 -22.17 -2.33
C LEU A 507 -18.73 -21.74 -3.66
N PRO A 508 -19.38 -21.94 -4.83
CA PRO A 508 -18.93 -21.38 -6.10
C PRO A 508 -18.91 -19.85 -6.02
N ILE A 509 -17.80 -19.24 -6.43
CA ILE A 509 -17.63 -17.79 -6.43
C ILE A 509 -17.54 -17.29 -7.86
N VAL A 510 -18.37 -16.33 -8.26
CA VAL A 510 -18.21 -15.63 -9.53
C VAL A 510 -17.44 -14.34 -9.29
N SER A 511 -16.34 -14.12 -10.01
CA SER A 511 -15.51 -12.90 -9.92
C SER A 511 -15.23 -12.30 -11.30
N TYR A 512 -14.84 -11.03 -11.32
CA TYR A 512 -14.51 -10.27 -12.52
C TYR A 512 -13.00 -10.07 -12.62
N GLN A 513 -12.42 -10.31 -13.79
CA GLN A 513 -11.03 -9.97 -14.06
C GLN A 513 -10.92 -8.49 -14.44
N GLY A 514 -10.68 -7.64 -13.45
CA GLY A 514 -10.35 -6.25 -13.71
C GLY A 514 -8.91 -6.02 -14.18
N GLN A 515 -8.65 -4.82 -14.68
CA GLN A 515 -7.32 -4.37 -15.16
C GLN A 515 -6.35 -4.01 -14.02
N TYR A 516 -6.87 -3.53 -12.88
CA TYR A 516 -6.05 -3.01 -11.78
C TYR A 516 -6.06 -3.98 -10.61
N PHE A 517 -5.01 -3.97 -9.79
CA PHE A 517 -4.89 -4.79 -8.59
C PHE A 517 -6.20 -4.93 -7.79
N ARG A 518 -6.80 -3.80 -7.37
CA ARG A 518 -8.04 -3.77 -6.57
C ARG A 518 -9.27 -4.43 -7.24
N SER A 519 -9.31 -4.52 -8.57
CA SER A 519 -10.40 -5.16 -9.31
C SER A 519 -10.08 -6.59 -9.74
N ALA A 520 -8.83 -7.04 -9.57
CA ALA A 520 -8.35 -8.35 -10.02
C ALA A 520 -8.09 -9.36 -8.88
N MET A 521 -8.12 -8.92 -7.61
CA MET A 521 -7.70 -9.79 -6.48
C MET A 521 -8.55 -11.06 -6.36
N GLY A 522 -9.86 -10.95 -6.54
CA GLY A 522 -10.77 -12.10 -6.46
C GLY A 522 -10.54 -13.09 -7.59
N ALA A 523 -10.40 -12.60 -8.82
CA ALA A 523 -10.04 -13.40 -9.98
C ALA A 523 -8.70 -14.12 -9.79
N ALA A 524 -7.70 -13.45 -9.22
CA ALA A 524 -6.39 -14.02 -8.93
C ALA A 524 -6.47 -15.19 -7.94
N ILE A 525 -7.27 -15.06 -6.87
CA ILE A 525 -7.53 -16.15 -5.91
C ILE A 525 -8.16 -17.34 -6.63
N LEU A 526 -9.21 -17.13 -7.43
CA LEU A 526 -9.89 -18.25 -8.12
C LEU A 526 -8.98 -18.94 -9.13
N LYS A 527 -8.17 -18.19 -9.89
CA LYS A 527 -7.18 -18.76 -10.82
C LYS A 527 -6.10 -19.56 -10.09
N SER A 528 -5.66 -19.11 -8.91
CA SER A 528 -4.70 -19.87 -8.09
C SER A 528 -5.24 -21.20 -7.55
N LEU A 529 -6.57 -21.39 -7.60
CA LEU A 529 -7.27 -22.62 -7.26
C LEU A 529 -7.67 -23.44 -8.50
N ASP A 530 -7.17 -23.07 -9.67
CA ASP A 530 -7.55 -23.62 -10.98
C ASP A 530 -9.03 -23.42 -11.37
N LEU A 531 -9.77 -22.52 -10.70
CA LEU A 531 -11.19 -22.24 -10.93
C LEU A 531 -11.42 -21.15 -12.00
N HIS A 532 -10.75 -21.28 -13.15
CA HIS A 532 -10.75 -20.30 -14.23
C HIS A 532 -12.15 -20.02 -14.81
N ASP A 533 -13.00 -21.05 -14.86
CA ASP A 533 -14.36 -20.97 -15.42
C ASP A 533 -15.29 -20.04 -14.63
N LEU A 534 -14.90 -19.63 -13.42
CA LEU A 534 -15.67 -18.74 -12.56
C LEU A 534 -15.27 -17.27 -12.66
N VAL A 535 -14.28 -16.95 -13.50
CA VAL A 535 -13.79 -15.59 -13.72
C VAL A 535 -14.33 -15.06 -15.04
N GLY A 536 -15.14 -13.99 -15.00
CA GLY A 536 -15.61 -13.29 -16.20
C GLY A 536 -14.60 -12.24 -16.67
N ALA A 537 -14.34 -12.17 -17.98
CA ALA A 537 -13.49 -11.15 -18.58
C ALA A 537 -14.23 -9.83 -18.88
N SER A 538 -15.56 -9.83 -18.71
CA SER A 538 -16.43 -8.67 -18.86
C SER A 538 -17.58 -8.73 -17.85
N PHE A 539 -18.30 -7.63 -17.66
CA PHE A 539 -19.51 -7.62 -16.83
C PHE A 539 -20.59 -8.54 -17.38
N GLU A 540 -20.70 -8.66 -18.70
CA GLU A 540 -21.64 -9.59 -19.34
C GLU A 540 -21.27 -11.04 -19.00
N GLU A 541 -20.00 -11.42 -19.16
CA GLU A 541 -19.54 -12.77 -18.81
C GLU A 541 -19.72 -13.10 -17.33
N TYR A 542 -19.49 -12.13 -16.43
CA TYR A 542 -19.77 -12.29 -15.01
C TYR A 542 -21.25 -12.65 -14.79
N ILE A 543 -22.17 -11.91 -15.41
CA ILE A 543 -23.62 -12.14 -15.30
C ILE A 543 -23.97 -13.52 -15.86
N GLN A 544 -23.48 -13.86 -17.06
CA GLN A 544 -23.77 -15.14 -17.71
C GLN A 544 -23.26 -16.33 -16.88
N LYS A 545 -22.08 -16.24 -16.27
CA LYS A 545 -21.54 -17.29 -15.39
C LYS A 545 -22.40 -17.46 -14.13
N ALA A 546 -22.85 -16.36 -13.52
CA ALA A 546 -23.76 -16.41 -12.38
C ALA A 546 -25.13 -17.03 -12.74
N ILE A 547 -25.69 -16.68 -13.90
CA ILE A 547 -26.94 -17.25 -14.41
C ILE A 547 -26.77 -18.75 -14.70
N ALA A 548 -25.67 -19.15 -15.34
CA ALA A 548 -25.39 -20.56 -15.61
C ALA A 548 -25.32 -21.40 -14.33
N LEU A 549 -24.63 -20.90 -13.29
CA LEU A 549 -24.62 -21.55 -11.98
C LEU A 549 -26.01 -21.57 -11.33
N GLY A 550 -26.81 -20.51 -11.48
CA GLY A 550 -28.15 -20.41 -10.89
C GLY A 550 -29.15 -21.36 -11.54
N THR A 551 -29.06 -21.56 -12.85
CA THR A 551 -30.05 -22.29 -13.65
C THR A 551 -29.67 -23.74 -13.94
N ASN A 552 -28.40 -24.12 -13.83
CA ASN A 552 -27.92 -25.48 -14.08
C ASN A 552 -27.43 -26.15 -12.79
N GLU A 553 -28.28 -26.98 -12.20
CA GLU A 553 -27.99 -27.71 -10.96
C GLU A 553 -26.79 -28.66 -11.09
N GLN A 554 -26.69 -29.39 -12.21
CA GLN A 554 -25.58 -30.33 -12.43
C GLN A 554 -24.24 -29.59 -12.52
N PHE A 555 -24.20 -28.49 -13.27
CA PHE A 555 -23.02 -27.64 -13.35
C PHE A 555 -22.67 -27.04 -11.99
N ARG A 556 -23.65 -26.51 -11.25
CA ARG A 556 -23.43 -25.98 -9.89
C ARG A 556 -22.87 -27.05 -8.94
N ALA A 557 -23.38 -28.28 -9.00
CA ALA A 557 -22.89 -29.39 -8.19
C ALA A 557 -21.44 -29.79 -8.55
N GLN A 558 -21.11 -29.80 -9.85
CA GLN A 558 -19.75 -30.03 -10.33
C GLN A 558 -18.79 -28.96 -9.81
N ILE A 559 -19.14 -27.68 -9.92
CA ILE A 559 -18.30 -26.59 -9.42
C ILE A 559 -18.16 -26.65 -7.89
N LYS A 560 -19.24 -26.90 -7.14
CA LYS A 560 -19.18 -27.12 -5.68
C LYS A 560 -18.18 -28.22 -5.32
N HIS A 561 -18.15 -29.32 -6.10
CA HIS A 561 -17.17 -30.38 -5.90
C HIS A 561 -15.74 -29.92 -6.20
N GLN A 562 -15.51 -29.22 -7.31
CA GLN A 562 -14.18 -28.68 -7.66
C GLN A 562 -13.64 -27.72 -6.58
N VAL A 563 -14.47 -26.81 -6.07
CA VAL A 563 -14.09 -25.90 -4.98
C VAL A 563 -13.66 -26.69 -3.74
N ARG A 564 -14.44 -27.69 -3.32
CA ARG A 564 -14.09 -28.53 -2.16
C ARG A 564 -12.78 -29.29 -2.35
N VAL A 565 -12.54 -29.83 -3.56
CA VAL A 565 -11.28 -30.51 -3.88
C VAL A 565 -10.11 -29.53 -3.78
N ALA A 566 -10.19 -28.37 -4.43
CA ALA A 566 -9.14 -27.34 -4.38
C ALA A 566 -8.84 -26.89 -2.95
N MET A 567 -9.88 -26.65 -2.14
CA MET A 567 -9.70 -26.23 -0.73
C MET A 567 -9.14 -27.35 0.16
N SER A 568 -9.44 -28.62 -0.12
CA SER A 568 -8.91 -29.76 0.64
C SER A 568 -7.41 -29.99 0.43
N GLN A 569 -6.85 -29.48 -0.67
CA GLN A 569 -5.43 -29.58 -0.99
C GLN A 569 -4.56 -28.53 -0.27
N LYS A 570 -5.16 -27.75 0.65
CA LYS A 570 -4.51 -26.66 1.38
C LYS A 570 -3.89 -25.64 0.39
N PRO A 571 -4.71 -24.79 -0.23
CA PRO A 571 -4.27 -23.94 -1.32
C PRO A 571 -3.23 -22.91 -0.85
N THR A 572 -2.39 -22.46 -1.79
CA THR A 572 -1.29 -21.53 -1.51
C THR A 572 -1.74 -20.23 -0.85
N VAL A 573 -2.94 -19.74 -1.18
CA VAL A 573 -3.58 -18.57 -0.53
C VAL A 573 -3.86 -18.74 0.96
N LEU A 574 -3.75 -19.96 1.51
CA LEU A 574 -3.90 -20.31 2.92
C LEU A 574 -2.70 -21.14 3.44
N ASP A 575 -1.58 -21.18 2.70
CA ASP A 575 -0.36 -21.87 3.11
C ASP A 575 0.79 -20.90 3.34
N SER A 576 0.85 -20.36 4.55
CA SER A 576 1.94 -19.48 4.99
C SER A 576 3.33 -20.09 4.84
N ARG A 577 3.49 -21.42 4.79
CA ARG A 577 4.84 -22.03 4.66
C ARG A 577 5.38 -21.87 3.25
N ILE A 578 4.55 -22.17 2.25
CA ILE A 578 4.91 -22.00 0.84
C ILE A 578 5.11 -20.51 0.56
N TYR A 579 4.19 -19.67 1.04
CA TYR A 579 4.26 -18.24 0.86
C TYR A 579 5.51 -17.62 1.52
N ALA A 580 5.81 -17.96 2.78
CA ALA A 580 6.99 -17.45 3.47
C ALA A 580 8.31 -17.89 2.81
N ALA A 581 8.36 -19.09 2.22
CA ALA A 581 9.54 -19.52 1.45
C ALA A 581 9.75 -18.65 0.21
N GLN A 582 8.69 -18.44 -0.59
CA GLN A 582 8.75 -17.58 -1.78
C GLN A 582 9.11 -16.12 -1.43
N ILE A 583 8.55 -15.60 -0.34
CA ILE A 583 8.86 -14.26 0.18
C ILE A 583 10.30 -14.19 0.70
N GLY A 584 10.77 -15.22 1.41
CA GLY A 584 12.15 -15.28 1.90
C GLY A 584 13.18 -15.23 0.77
N ASP A 585 12.95 -16.00 -0.31
CA ASP A 585 13.80 -15.97 -1.50
C ASP A 585 13.79 -14.58 -2.15
N LEU A 586 12.61 -13.97 -2.28
CA LEU A 586 12.48 -12.61 -2.79
C LEU A 586 13.24 -11.59 -1.93
N PHE A 587 13.06 -11.62 -0.61
CA PHE A 587 13.72 -10.71 0.32
C PHE A 587 15.23 -10.87 0.32
N ASN A 588 15.73 -12.11 0.30
CA ASN A 588 17.16 -12.38 0.16
C ASN A 588 17.71 -11.80 -1.14
N LYS A 589 17.01 -12.01 -2.26
CA LYS A 589 17.41 -11.42 -3.55
C LYS A 589 17.47 -9.90 -3.48
N LEU A 590 16.41 -9.25 -3.01
CA LEU A 590 16.36 -7.78 -2.90
C LEU A 590 17.48 -7.23 -2.02
N PHE A 591 17.75 -7.90 -0.89
CA PHE A 591 18.83 -7.50 0.00
C PHE A 591 20.20 -7.65 -0.66
N MET A 592 20.47 -8.78 -1.33
CA MET A 592 21.73 -9.00 -2.04
C MET A 592 21.93 -8.01 -3.20
N ASP A 593 20.87 -7.72 -3.96
CA ASP A 593 20.90 -6.73 -5.04
C ASP A 593 21.23 -5.33 -4.47
N LYS A 594 20.61 -4.96 -3.34
CA LYS A 594 20.88 -3.69 -2.66
C LYS A 594 22.30 -3.61 -2.11
N LEU A 595 22.80 -4.68 -1.49
CA LEU A 595 24.20 -4.77 -1.06
C LEU A 595 25.15 -4.62 -2.24
N SER A 596 24.84 -5.26 -3.38
CA SER A 596 25.66 -5.18 -4.58
C SER A 596 25.73 -3.75 -5.09
N GLN A 597 24.59 -3.07 -5.20
CA GLN A 597 24.55 -1.68 -5.63
C GLN A 597 25.40 -0.80 -4.70
N SER A 598 25.22 -0.93 -3.39
CA SER A 598 25.96 -0.13 -2.41
C SER A 598 27.47 -0.43 -2.45
N LEU A 599 27.88 -1.69 -2.63
CA LEU A 599 29.30 -2.04 -2.78
C LEU A 599 29.89 -1.47 -4.07
N CYS A 600 29.16 -1.53 -5.19
CA CYS A 600 29.60 -0.92 -6.45
C CYS A 600 29.83 0.58 -6.30
N GLU A 601 28.94 1.28 -5.61
CA GLU A 601 29.04 2.72 -5.36
C GLU A 601 30.18 3.06 -4.39
N ILE A 602 30.29 2.35 -3.25
CA ILE A 602 31.31 2.60 -2.21
C ILE A 602 32.72 2.29 -2.71
N LEU A 603 32.89 1.13 -3.36
CA LEU A 603 34.19 0.65 -3.86
C LEU A 603 34.48 1.09 -5.30
N ARG A 604 33.63 1.95 -5.87
CA ARG A 604 33.77 2.53 -7.23
C ARG A 604 34.13 1.46 -8.26
N LEU A 605 33.39 0.37 -8.25
CA LEU A 605 33.65 -0.78 -9.11
C LEU A 605 33.42 -0.42 -10.58
N ARG A 606 34.34 -0.83 -11.46
CA ARG A 606 34.29 -0.64 -12.91
C ARG A 606 34.03 -2.00 -13.61
N ALA A 607 34.21 -2.05 -14.92
CA ALA A 607 33.94 -3.25 -15.71
C ALA A 607 34.89 -4.43 -15.36
N ILE A 608 36.11 -4.12 -14.92
CA ILE A 608 37.11 -5.10 -14.50
C ILE A 608 37.57 -4.72 -13.09
N ASN A 609 37.34 -5.59 -12.10
CA ASN A 609 37.72 -5.39 -10.71
C ASN A 609 38.69 -6.50 -10.30
N LEU A 610 39.90 -6.09 -9.92
CA LEU A 610 40.94 -6.99 -9.43
C LEU A 610 41.17 -6.75 -7.95
N ILE A 611 41.41 -7.81 -7.20
CA ILE A 611 41.60 -7.72 -5.75
C ILE A 611 42.99 -8.20 -5.34
N ALA A 612 43.62 -7.50 -4.40
CA ALA A 612 44.88 -7.91 -3.79
C ALA A 612 44.77 -7.87 -2.27
N PHE A 613 45.57 -8.72 -1.60
CA PHE A 613 45.59 -8.87 -0.15
C PHE A 613 46.99 -8.56 0.40
N PRO A 614 47.44 -7.28 0.40
CA PRO A 614 48.74 -6.93 0.96
C PRO A 614 48.87 -7.40 2.40
N ASP A 615 50.02 -7.97 2.74
CA ASP A 615 50.40 -8.09 4.14
C ASP A 615 50.78 -6.69 4.64
N TRP A 616 49.99 -6.09 5.52
CA TRP A 616 50.25 -4.75 6.06
C TRP A 616 51.21 -4.77 7.27
N GLN A 617 51.61 -5.96 7.76
CA GLN A 617 52.52 -6.11 8.91
C GLN A 617 54.01 -6.12 8.50
N GLN A 618 54.31 -6.10 7.21
CA GLN A 618 55.68 -6.03 6.71
C GLN A 618 56.29 -4.63 6.92
N SER A 619 57.63 -4.57 6.84
CA SER A 619 58.35 -3.29 6.90
C SER A 619 57.90 -2.34 5.79
N GLU A 620 57.78 -1.06 6.09
CA GLU A 620 57.34 0.01 5.18
C GLU A 620 58.04 -0.05 3.81
N ASP A 621 59.38 -0.16 3.78
CA ASP A 621 60.15 -0.25 2.53
C ASP A 621 59.72 -1.41 1.61
N ARG A 622 59.35 -2.55 2.20
CA ARG A 622 58.91 -3.73 1.44
C ARG A 622 57.48 -3.57 0.96
N LEU A 623 56.60 -3.06 1.82
CA LEU A 623 55.21 -2.81 1.48
C LEU A 623 55.11 -1.79 0.34
N LEU A 624 55.84 -0.67 0.43
CA LEU A 624 55.87 0.35 -0.62
C LEU A 624 56.38 -0.24 -1.94
N LYS A 625 57.42 -1.08 -1.91
CA LYS A 625 57.93 -1.73 -3.11
C LYS A 625 56.92 -2.69 -3.75
N ASP A 626 56.25 -3.53 -2.95
CA ASP A 626 55.24 -4.46 -3.46
C ASP A 626 54.02 -3.72 -4.04
N LEU A 627 53.59 -2.63 -3.39
CA LEU A 627 52.51 -1.78 -3.90
C LEU A 627 52.92 -1.00 -5.14
N MET A 628 54.16 -0.50 -5.24
CA MET A 628 54.67 0.16 -6.45
C MET A 628 54.65 -0.79 -7.65
N GLU A 629 55.13 -2.02 -7.51
CA GLU A 629 55.10 -3.02 -8.59
C GLU A 629 53.66 -3.33 -9.04
N LEU A 630 52.73 -3.44 -8.09
CA LEU A 630 51.32 -3.68 -8.37
C LEU A 630 50.66 -2.49 -9.09
N VAL A 631 50.80 -1.29 -8.54
CA VAL A 631 50.19 -0.05 -9.08
C VAL A 631 50.73 0.25 -10.47
N TRP A 632 52.05 0.11 -10.66
CA TRP A 632 52.68 0.26 -11.97
C TRP A 632 52.09 -0.69 -13.01
N ALA A 633 51.91 -1.97 -12.65
CA ALA A 633 51.38 -2.98 -13.56
C ALA A 633 49.93 -2.72 -13.99
N ILE A 634 49.09 -2.15 -13.10
CA ILE A 634 47.72 -1.77 -13.46
C ILE A 634 47.71 -0.49 -14.28
N ALA A 635 48.49 0.53 -13.90
CA ALA A 635 48.58 1.79 -14.64
C ALA A 635 49.01 1.59 -16.11
N HIS A 636 49.82 0.57 -16.40
CA HIS A 636 50.27 0.25 -17.77
C HIS A 636 49.42 -0.82 -18.46
N HIS A 637 48.29 -1.20 -17.88
CA HIS A 637 47.41 -2.22 -18.47
C HIS A 637 46.58 -1.61 -19.61
N PRO A 638 46.42 -2.29 -20.77
CA PRO A 638 45.67 -1.74 -21.92
C PRO A 638 44.23 -1.32 -21.63
N ASN A 639 43.61 -1.92 -20.60
CA ASN A 639 42.23 -1.66 -20.19
C ASN A 639 42.12 -0.85 -18.87
N GLN A 640 43.18 -0.17 -18.43
CA GLN A 640 43.24 0.49 -17.11
C GLN A 640 42.04 1.41 -16.82
N GLU A 641 41.59 2.22 -17.79
CA GLU A 641 40.43 3.11 -17.60
C GLU A 641 39.16 2.36 -17.16
N SER A 642 39.03 1.08 -17.52
CA SER A 642 37.90 0.22 -17.17
C SER A 642 38.15 -0.62 -15.92
N MET A 643 39.26 -0.40 -15.20
CA MET A 643 39.71 -1.22 -14.08
C MET A 643 39.59 -0.51 -12.72
N THR A 644 39.16 -1.28 -11.73
CA THR A 644 39.28 -0.92 -10.30
C THR A 644 40.19 -1.92 -9.60
N LEU A 645 41.24 -1.42 -8.95
CA LEU A 645 42.09 -2.22 -8.08
C LEU A 645 41.59 -2.12 -6.64
N LEU A 646 41.23 -3.26 -6.05
CA LEU A 646 40.81 -3.38 -4.67
C LEU A 646 41.95 -3.85 -3.78
N LEU A 647 42.25 -3.09 -2.74
CA LEU A 647 43.26 -3.45 -1.74
C LEU A 647 42.57 -3.75 -0.42
N VAL A 648 42.66 -5.00 0.04
CA VAL A 648 42.03 -5.42 1.29
C VAL A 648 42.89 -5.00 2.48
N LEU A 649 42.27 -4.33 3.45
CA LEU A 649 42.92 -3.89 4.68
C LEU A 649 42.86 -4.97 5.75
N ASP A 650 43.89 -5.01 6.57
CA ASP A 650 43.86 -5.70 7.87
C ASP A 650 43.53 -4.65 8.94
N GLY A 651 42.24 -4.56 9.30
CA GLY A 651 41.72 -3.57 10.24
C GLY A 651 42.29 -3.66 11.66
N THR A 652 43.19 -4.62 11.94
CA THR A 652 43.94 -4.70 13.20
C THR A 652 45.31 -4.02 13.14
N VAL A 653 45.82 -3.74 11.94
CA VAL A 653 47.19 -3.27 11.69
C VAL A 653 47.21 -1.88 11.07
N VAL A 654 46.32 -1.62 10.10
CA VAL A 654 46.25 -0.35 9.38
C VAL A 654 44.80 0.03 9.11
N ASP A 655 44.49 1.31 9.27
CA ASP A 655 43.20 1.87 8.88
C ASP A 655 43.24 2.47 7.47
N ALA A 656 42.09 2.92 6.96
CA ALA A 656 41.99 3.50 5.63
C ALA A 656 42.87 4.76 5.45
N GLU A 657 43.08 5.55 6.52
CA GLU A 657 43.90 6.75 6.48
C GLU A 657 45.39 6.40 6.32
N GLY A 658 45.89 5.44 7.12
CA GLY A 658 47.26 4.94 7.01
C GLY A 658 47.55 4.29 5.65
N ALA A 659 46.61 3.49 5.14
CA ALA A 659 46.72 2.90 3.81
C ALA A 659 46.69 3.96 2.69
N SER A 660 45.86 4.99 2.82
CA SER A 660 45.81 6.10 1.86
C SER A 660 47.11 6.91 1.84
N LEU A 661 47.77 7.07 2.99
CA LEU A 661 49.08 7.72 3.07
C LEU A 661 50.16 6.89 2.35
N ALA A 662 50.16 5.57 2.55
CA ALA A 662 51.06 4.66 1.83
C ALA A 662 50.83 4.72 0.32
N LEU A 663 49.57 4.73 -0.14
CA LEU A 663 49.24 4.88 -1.56
C LEU A 663 49.67 6.24 -2.13
N SER A 664 49.58 7.31 -1.36
CA SER A 664 50.07 8.63 -1.76
C SER A 664 51.58 8.63 -1.96
N SER A 665 52.32 7.99 -1.06
CA SER A 665 53.78 7.81 -1.20
C SER A 665 54.13 6.95 -2.42
N VAL A 666 53.38 5.87 -2.68
CA VAL A 666 53.55 5.02 -3.88
C VAL A 666 53.33 5.84 -5.14
N ALA A 667 52.24 6.61 -5.21
CA ALA A 667 51.92 7.45 -6.36
C ALA A 667 53.00 8.52 -6.61
N MET A 668 53.46 9.21 -5.56
CA MET A 668 54.54 10.20 -5.69
C MET A 668 55.84 9.60 -6.21
N ASN A 669 56.25 8.44 -5.69
CA ASN A 669 57.46 7.77 -6.15
C ASN A 669 57.35 7.33 -7.61
N LEU A 670 56.20 6.76 -8.01
CA LEU A 670 55.99 6.32 -9.39
C LEU A 670 55.97 7.50 -10.37
N MET A 671 55.30 8.61 -10.02
CA MET A 671 55.31 9.83 -10.85
C MET A 671 56.69 10.50 -10.96
N MET A 672 57.62 10.20 -10.05
CA MET A 672 59.02 10.66 -10.16
C MET A 672 59.89 9.75 -11.02
N GLU A 673 59.55 8.47 -11.10
CA GLU A 673 60.30 7.46 -11.86
C GLU A 673 59.79 7.27 -13.29
N ASP A 674 58.55 7.66 -13.57
CA ASP A 674 57.84 7.46 -14.83
C ASP A 674 57.54 8.77 -15.56
N ASP A 675 57.75 8.78 -16.88
CA ASP A 675 57.50 9.94 -17.74
C ASP A 675 56.01 10.11 -18.05
N ASP A 676 55.20 9.04 -17.99
CA ASP A 676 53.75 9.08 -18.20
C ASP A 676 53.00 9.19 -16.88
N THR A 677 52.90 10.42 -16.36
CA THR A 677 52.15 10.67 -15.12
C THR A 677 50.64 10.55 -15.30
N THR A 678 50.12 10.62 -16.54
CA THR A 678 48.68 10.61 -16.82
C THR A 678 48.06 9.25 -16.54
N ALA A 679 48.80 8.17 -16.79
CA ALA A 679 48.39 6.81 -16.44
C ALA A 679 48.04 6.67 -14.93
N TYR A 680 48.68 7.41 -14.03
CA TYR A 680 48.40 7.30 -12.59
C TYR A 680 47.21 8.13 -12.12
N GLU A 681 46.81 9.16 -12.88
CA GLU A 681 45.66 10.01 -12.54
C GLU A 681 44.32 9.33 -12.82
N GLU A 682 44.26 8.44 -13.82
CA GLU A 682 43.04 7.74 -14.24
C GLU A 682 42.77 6.42 -13.50
N LEU A 683 43.74 5.99 -12.69
CA LEU A 683 43.73 4.74 -11.94
C LEU A 683 42.73 4.80 -10.78
N GLU A 684 41.80 3.84 -10.74
CA GLU A 684 40.93 3.67 -9.57
C GLU A 684 41.52 2.63 -8.62
N ILE A 685 41.86 3.07 -7.41
CA ILE A 685 42.20 2.19 -6.29
C ILE A 685 41.17 2.41 -5.19
N SER A 686 40.51 1.33 -4.77
CA SER A 686 39.58 1.35 -3.64
C SER A 686 40.07 0.45 -2.51
N LEU A 687 39.99 0.96 -1.29
CA LEU A 687 40.35 0.22 -0.08
C LEU A 687 39.15 -0.58 0.40
N VAL A 688 39.35 -1.87 0.64
CA VAL A 688 38.31 -2.76 1.16
C VAL A 688 38.55 -2.95 2.65
N GLU A 689 37.69 -2.33 3.45
CA GLU A 689 37.64 -2.48 4.90
C GLU A 689 36.96 -3.81 5.32
N GLU A 690 36.70 -3.97 6.62
CA GLU A 690 36.07 -5.18 7.16
C GLU A 690 34.68 -5.42 6.54
N LEU A 691 34.56 -6.49 5.75
CA LEU A 691 33.30 -6.95 5.16
C LEU A 691 32.81 -8.23 5.85
N GLY A 692 31.49 -8.32 6.00
CA GLY A 692 30.79 -9.51 6.48
C GLY A 692 30.61 -10.58 5.41
N PRO A 693 30.17 -11.80 5.78
CA PRO A 693 30.05 -12.92 4.84
C PRO A 693 29.17 -12.63 3.62
N ALA A 694 28.01 -11.97 3.80
CA ALA A 694 27.12 -11.61 2.70
C ALA A 694 27.73 -10.55 1.77
N GLN A 695 28.48 -9.60 2.33
CA GLN A 695 29.17 -8.55 1.56
C GLN A 695 30.30 -9.16 0.73
N TRP A 696 31.09 -10.07 1.30
CA TRP A 696 32.11 -10.82 0.56
C TRP A 696 31.51 -11.64 -0.57
N GLN A 697 30.43 -12.37 -0.30
CA GLN A 697 29.74 -13.17 -1.31
C GLN A 697 29.30 -12.31 -2.50
N VAL A 698 28.72 -11.14 -2.23
CA VAL A 698 28.28 -10.21 -3.27
C VAL A 698 29.48 -9.60 -4.01
N LEU A 699 30.50 -9.15 -3.28
CA LEU A 699 31.70 -8.55 -3.87
C LEU A 699 32.39 -9.51 -4.83
N PHE A 700 32.55 -10.79 -4.46
CA PHE A 700 33.21 -11.77 -5.31
C PHE A 700 32.54 -12.02 -6.66
N HIS A 701 31.22 -11.83 -6.77
CA HIS A 701 30.55 -11.88 -8.08
C HIS A 701 30.94 -10.70 -8.99
N GLN A 702 31.50 -9.63 -8.43
CA GLN A 702 32.00 -8.47 -9.16
C GLN A 702 33.51 -8.53 -9.42
N ILE A 703 34.25 -9.51 -8.87
CA ILE A 703 35.71 -9.63 -8.99
C ILE A 703 36.10 -10.61 -10.10
N GLN A 704 36.96 -10.16 -11.01
CA GLN A 704 37.46 -10.97 -12.13
C GLN A 704 38.71 -11.79 -11.77
N GLY A 705 39.48 -11.35 -10.77
CA GLY A 705 40.62 -12.13 -10.29
C GLY A 705 41.35 -11.53 -9.09
N ARG A 706 42.09 -12.39 -8.39
CA ARG A 706 43.01 -12.05 -7.30
C ARG A 706 44.44 -11.91 -7.83
N ILE A 707 45.10 -10.82 -7.48
CA ILE A 707 46.51 -10.60 -7.82
C ILE A 707 47.37 -11.13 -6.67
N ILE A 708 48.23 -12.11 -6.97
CA ILE A 708 49.14 -12.70 -6.00
C ILE A 708 50.34 -11.76 -5.81
N LEU A 709 50.48 -11.23 -4.61
CA LEU A 709 51.63 -10.42 -4.19
C LEU A 709 52.77 -11.30 -3.66
N LYS A 710 53.99 -10.76 -3.57
CA LYS A 710 55.14 -11.48 -3.00
C LYS A 710 54.91 -11.88 -1.54
N LYS A 711 54.19 -11.03 -0.80
CA LYS A 711 53.73 -11.31 0.56
C LYS A 711 52.27 -10.92 0.72
N GLU A 712 51.41 -11.92 0.90
CA GLU A 712 49.98 -11.74 1.08
C GLU A 712 49.55 -12.05 2.52
N ASN A 713 48.50 -11.38 2.99
CA ASN A 713 47.87 -11.70 4.27
C ASN A 713 47.01 -12.97 4.15
N GLN A 714 47.59 -14.13 4.47
CA GLN A 714 46.91 -15.43 4.37
C GLN A 714 45.71 -15.56 5.30
N ASP A 715 45.72 -14.87 6.45
CA ASP A 715 44.63 -14.92 7.42
C ASP A 715 43.40 -14.20 6.88
N VAL A 716 43.58 -13.02 6.27
CA VAL A 716 42.49 -12.26 5.63
C VAL A 716 41.95 -13.01 4.40
N ILE A 717 42.82 -13.61 3.59
CA ILE A 717 42.39 -14.43 2.43
C ILE A 717 41.53 -15.61 2.90
N ALA A 718 41.94 -16.29 3.98
CA ALA A 718 41.19 -17.40 4.54
C ALA A 718 39.85 -16.96 5.12
N ALA A 719 39.83 -15.86 5.88
CA ALA A 719 38.61 -15.30 6.47
C ALA A 719 37.58 -14.88 5.41
N ALA A 720 38.05 -14.27 4.32
CA ALA A 720 37.21 -13.89 3.18
C ALA A 720 36.85 -15.08 2.28
N ASN A 721 37.48 -16.26 2.44
CA ASN A 721 37.38 -17.40 1.54
C ASN A 721 37.78 -17.08 0.08
N ALA A 722 38.77 -16.20 -0.10
CA ALA A 722 39.18 -15.66 -1.40
C ALA A 722 40.07 -16.62 -2.22
N TYR A 723 40.44 -17.80 -1.67
CA TYR A 723 41.19 -18.84 -2.40
C TYR A 723 40.45 -19.38 -3.63
N ASN A 724 39.12 -19.20 -3.70
CA ASN A 724 38.30 -19.66 -4.82
C ASN A 724 38.31 -18.71 -6.03
N LEU A 725 38.88 -17.50 -5.89
CA LEU A 725 38.99 -16.56 -6.99
C LEU A 725 40.07 -17.02 -7.99
N PRO A 726 39.87 -16.81 -9.30
CA PRO A 726 40.94 -16.95 -10.29
C PRO A 726 42.13 -16.09 -9.86
N ALA A 727 43.34 -16.66 -9.82
CA ALA A 727 44.51 -15.97 -9.31
C ALA A 727 45.59 -15.84 -10.38
N SER A 728 46.19 -14.66 -10.47
CA SER A 728 47.26 -14.34 -11.42
C SER A 728 48.42 -13.64 -10.72
N LYS A 729 49.63 -13.84 -11.22
CA LYS A 729 50.79 -13.08 -10.75
C LYS A 729 50.87 -11.75 -11.49
N ILE A 730 51.53 -10.76 -10.87
CA ILE A 730 51.71 -9.43 -11.45
C ILE A 730 52.32 -9.51 -12.86
N GLU A 731 53.29 -10.40 -13.09
CA GLU A 731 53.99 -10.50 -14.38
C GLU A 731 53.09 -11.00 -15.52
N THR A 732 51.94 -11.59 -15.21
CA THR A 732 50.98 -12.12 -16.20
C THR A 732 49.81 -11.19 -16.48
N LEU A 733 49.68 -10.07 -15.73
CA LEU A 733 48.56 -9.15 -15.82
C LEU A 733 48.36 -8.56 -17.22
N ALA A 734 49.44 -8.18 -17.91
CA ALA A 734 49.38 -7.59 -19.25
C ALA A 734 48.77 -8.49 -20.35
N THR A 735 48.52 -9.77 -20.04
CA THR A 735 47.91 -10.75 -20.97
C THR A 735 46.50 -11.19 -20.54
N LEU A 736 46.03 -10.72 -19.38
CA LEU A 736 44.70 -11.01 -18.86
C LEU A 736 43.70 -10.02 -19.45
N PHE A 737 42.59 -10.52 -19.99
CA PHE A 737 41.50 -9.71 -20.58
C PHE A 737 41.85 -8.94 -21.87
N CYS A 738 42.95 -9.31 -22.55
CA CYS A 738 43.28 -8.86 -23.91
C CYS A 738 42.54 -9.64 -25.01
#